data_AF-A0A5N8YW30-F1
#
_entry.id   AF-A0A5N8YW30-F1
#
_cell.length_a   1.000
_cell.length_b   1.000
_cell.length_c   1.000
_cell.angle_alpha   90.00
_cell.angle_beta   90.00
_cell.angle_gamma   90.00
#
_symmetry.space_group_name_H-M   'P 1'
#
loop_
_entity.id
_entity.type
_entity.pdbx_description
1 polymer ?
#
loop_
_entity_poly.entity_id
_entity_poly.type
_entity_poly.pdbx_seq_one_letter_code
_entity_poly.pdbx_strand_id
1 'polypeptide(L)'
;MRKKAFWIIPGILVLALMGLLVALPASAAPSGAVNGTIVLSNGTSGTGVASKGEFYSDQTLCGDGTTTCNVAKVTVTDADLSVTSTGTARIVTTDTTGNTNPFLLSGGAGTDHNIVVLGGESSVTQTESTTGTSAALTFTLTDRKGTTATTDDTTEFGRDADDDGDIDASDVTVKVGGVSITPTIQSSSGRITAVVVPAANNTAAGTDNISITFEVSKYSQGSPGTTPIASASLQFGADFAAATTRSSRTIDTIDNTAGTITTTSNVTNAAATDSIVITFTYNVTETHKSLMTYATPSLTARGLTRALTGTETTASSGAFTSVIGLFSGADYDKLVVAADTTGVTTFDGIEANATIAADTELLARIGTMAPILGIDATTQAAAGSDATFIAAIMPTADGEILTVSYSDVGATATSTRSDTANVDLKAPTVAVVSPAHKSWTNTYSQTLTADVTDEVSAGGYASGIVQANADTLMVNRLSNTTDSAASLVPTLKATNSYTISRSITLVAADEGLVRWWVPAKDNAGNVTKYDDTRTKAQVAQAVTNPAILGVGNPAIVTSVPGQAAQLNLDVTAGTISATSTGGKLDTRLTTIPTGSMTATSTSTTVLTDSQAAFTTAGDTLVKVGDTITNLTDGSSCAITALTATTITCAALAAVTGGTGSTENDWDNGDTYKIVNASLGNVIALATGTSQVNLTFAPGTGAGDLDPATVDTSDFTVTGSTISSIEVDKAGTSILITLDAALDTAAKPLIDLTGTVDDTAGNSIVLFTGKTPADGLSPVIGTPTLTGTGASGQAVSNGSLTIAFSSGEAAATTPTVTGTYLNAVSGGNLTATGSVATPTVTSTGTNAWEAIIKTTTATGTSKAGLVNVRISLTDAAGNTATAGIADPDSTTALSSSKPVYSTGALVFEFDNRLNEGINTATSIFTISPDTTPTTDVFSSDTASPYITIDFGNHATSQNTTDIAATGGEDKEYSLTASATTIEPDTHGGVEITSATWVDPDAVSTDVLADVASADLNTFVWAPSTLAVGTHTLTVQAKDDAGNVSTAVGSTTPTSFKMTIKITARADYGVAIKPGSNLISIPAKPSETDINTIIDSDSPIDFVMTYDNGTGLWLVASRDTDADSDTFDTLTGNLSTIDAQHAYWINSDRFLTLKFAIPRASAAEASFPAIINVYEGWNLIPVGDPAQAAVSRATTLAASTGMVDPDVYFSGVTWSAASTFDPARNSYVKTTPDVTTTSGTCLPVPLGGTVPTHPCLENGLGYFVYVTKDGVIIP
;
A
#
# COMPACT_ATOMS: atom_id res chain seq x y z
N MET A 1 34.99 -50.51 -14.50
CA MET A 1 35.99 -50.50 -15.60
C MET A 1 35.48 -49.60 -16.71
N ARG A 2 36.27 -48.58 -17.12
CA ARG A 2 36.27 -47.83 -18.41
C ARG A 2 34.92 -47.20 -18.87
N LYS A 3 34.77 -45.93 -19.24
CA LYS A 3 35.69 -44.82 -19.58
C LYS A 3 34.90 -43.50 -19.53
N LYS A 4 35.59 -42.43 -19.15
CA LYS A 4 35.17 -41.02 -19.16
C LYS A 4 34.99 -40.46 -20.59
N ALA A 5 34.00 -39.59 -20.78
CA ALA A 5 34.03 -38.56 -21.81
C ALA A 5 33.49 -37.25 -21.20
N PHE A 6 34.42 -36.33 -20.91
CA PHE A 6 34.13 -34.94 -20.55
C PHE A 6 33.89 -34.15 -21.84
N TRP A 7 32.80 -33.39 -21.92
CA TRP A 7 32.70 -32.23 -22.80
C TRP A 7 32.76 -30.97 -21.94
N ILE A 8 33.82 -30.19 -22.13
CA ILE A 8 34.00 -28.85 -21.59
C ILE A 8 33.34 -27.90 -22.58
N ILE A 9 32.30 -27.17 -22.17
CA ILE A 9 31.88 -25.94 -22.85
C ILE A 9 32.44 -24.77 -22.02
N PRO A 10 33.24 -23.87 -22.61
CA PRO A 10 33.92 -22.80 -21.89
C PRO A 10 32.94 -21.69 -21.47
N GLY A 11 33.03 -21.27 -20.21
CA GLY A 11 32.20 -20.27 -19.52
C GLY A 11 32.25 -18.83 -20.06
N ILE A 12 32.70 -18.61 -21.29
CA ILE A 12 32.64 -17.31 -21.96
C ILE A 12 31.29 -17.11 -22.69
N LEU A 13 30.55 -18.17 -23.01
CA LEU A 13 29.24 -18.03 -23.66
C LEU A 13 28.09 -17.73 -22.67
N VAL A 14 28.25 -18.07 -21.37
CA VAL A 14 27.20 -17.86 -20.35
C VAL A 14 27.22 -16.43 -19.80
N LEU A 15 28.39 -15.78 -19.73
CA LEU A 15 28.48 -14.35 -19.38
C LEU A 15 27.98 -13.42 -20.51
N ALA A 16 28.07 -13.86 -21.77
CA ALA A 16 27.48 -13.13 -22.90
C ALA A 16 25.95 -13.27 -22.97
N LEU A 17 25.39 -14.33 -22.37
CA LEU A 17 23.94 -14.57 -22.33
C LEU A 17 23.25 -13.86 -21.14
N MET A 18 23.96 -13.60 -20.04
CA MET A 18 23.40 -12.84 -18.89
C MET A 18 23.60 -11.32 -18.98
N GLY A 19 24.42 -10.84 -19.93
CA GLY A 19 24.58 -9.41 -20.22
C GLY A 19 23.54 -8.85 -21.22
N LEU A 20 22.62 -9.68 -21.71
CA LEU A 20 21.60 -9.31 -22.71
C LEU A 20 20.17 -9.34 -22.15
N LEU A 21 20.01 -9.11 -20.84
CA LEU A 21 18.71 -9.09 -20.16
C LEU A 21 18.43 -7.74 -19.47
N VAL A 22 18.79 -6.64 -20.12
CA VAL A 22 18.29 -5.29 -19.79
C VAL A 22 17.95 -4.60 -21.11
N ALA A 23 16.69 -4.20 -21.24
CA ALA A 23 16.07 -3.49 -22.37
C ALA A 23 16.00 -4.27 -23.70
N LEU A 24 15.01 -5.16 -23.82
CA LEU A 24 14.36 -5.35 -25.11
C LEU A 24 13.43 -4.12 -25.32
N PRO A 25 13.61 -3.28 -26.35
CA PRO A 25 12.52 -2.44 -26.79
C PRO A 25 11.36 -3.36 -27.18
N ALA A 26 10.13 -2.98 -26.84
CA ALA A 26 8.91 -3.63 -27.29
C ALA A 26 9.12 -4.12 -28.73
N SER A 27 9.23 -5.43 -28.91
CA SER A 27 9.25 -5.99 -30.24
C SER A 27 7.88 -5.67 -30.82
N ALA A 28 7.82 -4.68 -31.70
CA ALA A 28 6.68 -4.50 -32.56
C ALA A 28 6.36 -5.89 -33.14
N ALA A 29 5.19 -6.41 -32.81
CA ALA A 29 4.64 -7.55 -33.52
C ALA A 29 4.71 -7.21 -35.02
N PRO A 30 5.10 -8.15 -35.89
CA PRO A 30 5.20 -7.88 -37.31
C PRO A 30 3.80 -7.55 -37.86
N SER A 31 3.43 -6.27 -37.85
CA SER A 31 2.20 -5.78 -38.46
C SER A 31 2.40 -5.70 -39.96
N GLY A 32 2.07 -6.80 -40.63
CA GLY A 32 1.97 -6.84 -42.08
C GLY A 32 0.79 -7.73 -42.43
N ALA A 33 -0.17 -7.21 -43.19
CA ALA A 33 -1.24 -8.00 -43.77
C ALA A 33 -0.63 -9.23 -44.46
N VAL A 34 -0.96 -10.43 -43.98
CA VAL A 34 -0.33 -11.67 -44.45
C VAL A 34 -1.08 -12.16 -45.69
N ASN A 35 -0.31 -12.59 -46.70
CA ASN A 35 -0.86 -13.08 -47.97
C ASN A 35 -1.49 -14.48 -47.80
N GLY A 36 -2.77 -14.62 -48.13
CA GLY A 36 -3.41 -15.91 -48.38
C GLY A 36 -2.95 -16.47 -49.73
N THR A 37 -2.73 -17.79 -49.82
CA THR A 37 -2.25 -18.44 -51.05
C THR A 37 -3.25 -19.49 -51.52
N ILE A 38 -3.74 -19.36 -52.77
CA ILE A 38 -4.42 -20.46 -53.47
C ILE A 38 -3.39 -21.21 -54.31
N VAL A 39 -3.26 -22.51 -54.03
CA VAL A 39 -2.42 -23.41 -54.83
C VAL A 39 -3.34 -24.29 -55.68
N LEU A 40 -3.35 -24.07 -56.99
CA LEU A 40 -3.97 -25.00 -57.94
C LEU A 40 -2.94 -26.09 -58.27
N SER A 41 -3.19 -27.32 -57.83
CA SER A 41 -2.31 -28.48 -58.09
C SER A 41 -3.11 -29.65 -58.69
N ASN A 42 -2.42 -30.51 -59.46
CA ASN A 42 -2.91 -31.72 -60.13
C ASN A 42 -3.61 -31.59 -61.51
N GLY A 43 -3.09 -30.77 -62.43
CA GLY A 43 -3.56 -30.81 -63.83
C GLY A 43 -3.04 -32.04 -64.59
N THR A 44 -3.91 -32.94 -65.05
CA THR A 44 -3.54 -33.97 -66.04
C THR A 44 -3.88 -33.53 -67.46
N SER A 45 -2.89 -33.47 -68.36
CA SER A 45 -3.14 -33.29 -69.80
C SER A 45 -3.68 -34.57 -70.41
N GLY A 46 -4.91 -34.54 -70.94
CA GLY A 46 -5.47 -35.65 -71.70
C GLY A 46 -4.57 -36.00 -72.90
N THR A 47 -4.22 -37.28 -73.05
CA THR A 47 -3.38 -37.74 -74.17
C THR A 47 -4.18 -37.73 -75.47
N GLY A 48 -4.10 -36.61 -76.19
CA GLY A 48 -4.26 -36.59 -77.64
C GLY A 48 -5.26 -35.58 -78.18
N VAL A 49 -4.89 -34.30 -78.25
CA VAL A 49 -4.82 -33.51 -79.49
C VAL A 49 -3.77 -32.42 -79.27
N ALA A 50 -2.92 -32.15 -80.26
CA ALA A 50 -1.91 -31.11 -80.18
C ALA A 50 -2.57 -29.72 -80.05
N SER A 51 -2.06 -28.92 -79.11
CA SER A 51 -2.33 -27.48 -78.91
C SER A 51 -3.58 -27.13 -78.07
N LYS A 52 -3.43 -27.11 -76.74
CA LYS A 52 -3.79 -26.03 -75.80
C LYS A 52 -3.53 -26.50 -74.36
N GLY A 53 -2.86 -25.66 -73.57
CA GLY A 53 -2.54 -25.96 -72.17
C GLY A 53 -3.79 -25.82 -71.30
N GLU A 54 -4.30 -26.94 -70.81
CA GLU A 54 -5.57 -27.04 -70.11
C GLU A 54 -5.32 -27.56 -68.70
N PHE A 55 -5.60 -26.74 -67.68
CA PHE A 55 -5.49 -27.13 -66.28
C PHE A 55 -6.86 -27.64 -65.79
N TYR A 56 -6.89 -28.79 -65.13
CA TYR A 56 -8.09 -29.27 -64.43
C TYR A 56 -7.76 -29.33 -62.93
N SER A 57 -8.60 -28.71 -62.09
CA SER A 57 -8.69 -29.07 -60.67
C SER A 57 -9.76 -30.17 -60.52
N ASP A 58 -9.84 -30.84 -59.37
CA ASP A 58 -10.84 -31.91 -59.12
C ASP A 58 -12.24 -31.43 -59.54
N GLN A 59 -12.86 -32.16 -60.47
CA GLN A 59 -14.23 -31.88 -60.92
C GLN A 59 -15.19 -32.56 -59.97
N THR A 60 -15.94 -31.75 -59.22
CA THR A 60 -17.07 -32.22 -58.43
C THR A 60 -18.36 -31.73 -59.07
N LEU A 61 -19.47 -32.44 -58.88
CA LEU A 61 -20.79 -31.93 -59.28
C LEU A 61 -21.01 -30.59 -58.56
N CYS A 62 -21.42 -29.56 -59.30
CA CYS A 62 -21.97 -28.34 -58.72
C CYS A 62 -23.24 -28.73 -57.92
N GLY A 63 -23.67 -27.87 -57.00
CA GLY A 63 -24.79 -28.14 -56.07
C GLY A 63 -26.11 -28.55 -56.77
N ASP A 64 -26.24 -28.28 -58.06
CA ASP A 64 -27.34 -28.67 -58.94
C ASP A 64 -27.44 -30.18 -59.26
N GLY A 65 -26.45 -30.99 -58.84
CA GLY A 65 -26.40 -32.44 -59.07
C GLY A 65 -26.27 -32.86 -60.54
N THR A 66 -26.08 -31.93 -61.48
CA THR A 66 -26.11 -32.21 -62.93
C THR A 66 -24.99 -31.54 -63.75
N THR A 67 -24.32 -30.49 -63.24
CA THR A 67 -23.15 -29.86 -63.89
C THR A 67 -21.86 -30.09 -63.10
N THR A 68 -20.71 -30.05 -63.76
CA THR A 68 -19.39 -30.26 -63.16
C THR A 68 -18.64 -28.93 -63.01
N CYS A 69 -18.23 -28.58 -61.79
CA CYS A 69 -17.50 -27.35 -61.49
C CYS A 69 -16.02 -27.69 -61.22
N ASN A 70 -15.10 -26.83 -61.66
CA ASN A 70 -13.70 -26.91 -61.22
C ASN A 70 -13.61 -26.33 -59.80
N VAL A 71 -13.22 -27.17 -58.84
CA VAL A 71 -13.14 -26.80 -57.44
C VAL A 71 -11.69 -26.68 -56.99
N ALA A 72 -11.34 -25.62 -56.26
CA ALA A 72 -10.02 -25.41 -55.69
C ALA A 72 -10.09 -25.29 -54.16
N LYS A 73 -9.24 -26.01 -53.44
CA LYS A 73 -9.17 -25.91 -51.97
C LYS A 73 -8.38 -24.65 -51.59
N VAL A 74 -9.04 -23.73 -50.89
CA VAL A 74 -8.43 -22.52 -50.35
C VAL A 74 -8.00 -22.78 -48.92
N THR A 75 -6.78 -22.40 -48.57
CA THR A 75 -6.28 -22.43 -47.20
C THR A 75 -5.82 -21.03 -46.84
N VAL A 76 -6.45 -20.42 -45.84
CA VAL A 76 -6.05 -19.13 -45.28
C VAL A 76 -5.45 -19.42 -43.90
N THR A 77 -4.19 -19.07 -43.72
CA THR A 77 -3.52 -19.16 -42.42
C THR A 77 -3.45 -17.76 -41.84
N ASP A 78 -4.16 -17.57 -40.73
CA ASP A 78 -4.01 -16.36 -39.91
C ASP A 78 -2.79 -16.54 -38.99
N ALA A 79 -1.86 -15.60 -39.06
CA ALA A 79 -0.62 -15.64 -38.30
C ALA A 79 -0.83 -15.23 -36.83
N ASP A 80 -1.87 -14.45 -36.52
CA ASP A 80 -2.10 -13.93 -35.18
C ASP A 80 -2.62 -15.01 -34.21
N LEU A 81 -3.27 -16.05 -34.73
CA LEU A 81 -3.88 -17.13 -33.93
C LEU A 81 -3.49 -18.55 -34.35
N SER A 82 -2.62 -18.75 -35.35
CA SER A 82 -2.30 -20.09 -35.91
C SER A 82 -3.53 -20.87 -36.43
N VAL A 83 -4.66 -20.19 -36.65
CA VAL A 83 -5.89 -20.82 -37.14
C VAL A 83 -5.82 -20.91 -38.65
N THR A 84 -5.95 -22.14 -39.16
CA THR A 84 -6.00 -22.40 -40.59
C THR A 84 -7.46 -22.58 -40.99
N SER A 85 -8.03 -21.61 -41.70
CA SER A 85 -9.37 -21.72 -42.28
C SER A 85 -9.27 -22.31 -43.68
N THR A 86 -9.88 -23.48 -43.91
CA THR A 86 -9.98 -24.08 -45.24
C THR A 86 -11.36 -23.85 -45.82
N GLY A 87 -11.43 -23.30 -47.04
CA GLY A 87 -12.66 -23.11 -47.80
C GLY A 87 -12.57 -23.70 -49.21
N THR A 88 -13.66 -23.63 -49.94
CA THR A 88 -13.77 -24.16 -51.30
C THR A 88 -13.99 -22.99 -52.27
N ALA A 89 -13.06 -22.72 -53.17
CA ALA A 89 -13.27 -21.75 -54.25
C ALA A 89 -13.84 -22.44 -55.49
N ARG A 90 -14.90 -21.88 -56.06
CA ARG A 90 -15.52 -22.35 -57.30
C ARG A 90 -15.14 -21.44 -58.46
N ILE A 91 -14.78 -22.02 -59.60
CA ILE A 91 -14.54 -21.26 -60.83
C ILE A 91 -15.80 -21.36 -61.69
N VAL A 92 -16.53 -20.25 -61.83
CA VAL A 92 -17.78 -20.18 -62.61
C VAL A 92 -17.50 -19.46 -63.92
N THR A 93 -17.89 -20.05 -65.06
CA THR A 93 -17.98 -19.31 -66.33
C THR A 93 -19.37 -18.71 -66.44
N THR A 94 -19.48 -17.46 -66.85
CA THR A 94 -20.76 -16.73 -66.89
C THR A 94 -21.71 -17.20 -68.00
N ASP A 95 -21.48 -18.36 -68.62
CA ASP A 95 -22.40 -18.98 -69.59
C ASP A 95 -23.09 -20.21 -68.99
N THR A 96 -24.41 -20.14 -68.90
CA THR A 96 -25.30 -21.13 -68.26
C THR A 96 -25.48 -22.42 -69.08
N THR A 97 -24.46 -22.87 -69.80
CA THR A 97 -24.50 -24.08 -70.62
C THR A 97 -23.34 -25.03 -70.28
N GLY A 98 -23.56 -25.93 -69.33
CA GLY A 98 -22.82 -27.20 -69.18
C GLY A 98 -21.29 -27.10 -69.25
N ASN A 99 -20.66 -26.81 -68.12
CA ASN A 99 -19.21 -26.67 -68.00
C ASN A 99 -18.49 -28.03 -68.18
N THR A 100 -18.23 -28.39 -69.44
CA THR A 100 -17.31 -29.47 -69.85
C THR A 100 -16.01 -28.92 -70.42
N ASN A 101 -15.84 -27.59 -70.44
CA ASN A 101 -14.66 -26.95 -70.99
C ASN A 101 -13.55 -26.84 -69.92
N PRO A 102 -12.30 -27.19 -70.28
CA PRO A 102 -11.13 -27.00 -69.41
C PRO A 102 -10.99 -25.54 -68.97
N PHE A 103 -10.24 -25.28 -67.89
CA PHE A 103 -9.76 -23.94 -67.56
C PHE A 103 -8.85 -23.45 -68.71
N LEU A 104 -9.45 -22.80 -69.70
CA LEU A 104 -8.86 -22.53 -71.00
C LEU A 104 -8.28 -21.12 -71.03
N LEU A 105 -7.00 -20.95 -70.66
CA LEU A 105 -6.25 -19.70 -70.92
C LEU A 105 -5.87 -19.58 -72.41
N SER A 106 -6.82 -19.71 -73.34
CA SER A 106 -6.52 -19.68 -74.79
C SER A 106 -7.03 -18.42 -75.48
N GLY A 107 -6.14 -17.79 -76.26
CA GLY A 107 -6.34 -16.49 -76.90
C GLY A 107 -7.32 -16.46 -78.07
N GLY A 108 -8.61 -16.56 -77.78
CA GLY A 108 -9.67 -16.04 -78.63
C GLY A 108 -10.30 -14.81 -77.97
N ALA A 109 -10.56 -13.75 -78.72
CA ALA A 109 -11.33 -12.60 -78.24
C ALA A 109 -12.76 -13.08 -77.90
N GLY A 110 -13.01 -13.44 -76.65
CA GLY A 110 -14.29 -13.97 -76.20
C GLY A 110 -14.34 -14.12 -74.68
N THR A 111 -15.16 -13.25 -74.08
CA THR A 111 -15.79 -13.30 -72.75
C THR A 111 -14.91 -13.49 -71.52
N ASP A 112 -14.94 -12.48 -70.63
CA ASP A 112 -14.26 -12.45 -69.34
C ASP A 112 -14.57 -13.68 -68.49
N HIS A 113 -13.54 -14.42 -68.10
CA HIS A 113 -13.67 -15.52 -67.15
C HIS A 113 -13.59 -14.95 -65.73
N ASN A 114 -14.71 -14.91 -65.03
CA ASN A 114 -14.81 -14.36 -63.69
C ASN A 114 -14.60 -15.45 -62.62
N ILE A 115 -13.48 -15.38 -61.90
CA ILE A 115 -13.25 -16.26 -60.74
C ILE A 115 -13.95 -15.63 -59.54
N VAL A 116 -15.04 -16.22 -59.05
CA VAL A 116 -15.70 -15.81 -57.81
C VAL A 116 -15.16 -16.63 -56.64
N VAL A 117 -14.44 -15.99 -55.72
CA VAL A 117 -13.89 -16.69 -54.55
C VAL A 117 -14.90 -16.61 -53.40
N LEU A 118 -15.68 -17.67 -53.21
CA LEU A 118 -16.61 -17.80 -52.09
C LEU A 118 -15.90 -18.47 -50.90
N GLY A 119 -15.60 -17.69 -49.87
CA GLY A 119 -14.99 -18.21 -48.63
C GLY A 119 -16.06 -18.64 -47.61
N GLY A 120 -15.80 -19.72 -46.86
CA GLY A 120 -16.56 -20.03 -45.64
C GLY A 120 -17.85 -20.84 -45.81
N GLU A 121 -18.04 -21.53 -46.94
CA GLU A 121 -19.21 -22.39 -47.17
C GLU A 121 -19.17 -23.65 -46.27
N SER A 122 -20.33 -24.02 -45.75
CA SER A 122 -20.44 -25.13 -44.81
C SER A 122 -21.84 -25.71 -44.77
N SER A 123 -21.97 -27.04 -44.86
CA SER A 123 -23.27 -27.70 -44.68
C SER A 123 -23.61 -27.79 -43.18
N VAL A 124 -24.85 -27.46 -42.85
CA VAL A 124 -25.45 -27.56 -41.52
C VAL A 124 -26.66 -28.46 -41.62
N THR A 125 -26.74 -29.46 -40.75
CA THR A 125 -27.91 -30.34 -40.63
C THR A 125 -28.54 -30.14 -39.25
N GLN A 126 -29.82 -29.76 -39.22
CA GLN A 126 -30.64 -29.73 -38.00
C GLN A 126 -31.58 -30.94 -37.99
N THR A 127 -31.77 -31.51 -36.81
CA THR A 127 -32.71 -32.62 -36.60
C THR A 127 -33.77 -32.22 -35.59
N GLU A 128 -35.01 -32.58 -35.89
CA GLU A 128 -36.18 -32.22 -35.11
C GLU A 128 -37.09 -33.43 -34.89
N SER A 129 -37.78 -33.43 -33.76
CA SER A 129 -38.67 -34.52 -33.33
C SER A 129 -40.14 -34.10 -33.45
N THR A 130 -40.98 -34.94 -34.06
CA THR A 130 -42.43 -34.64 -34.20
C THR A 130 -43.32 -35.79 -33.72
N THR A 131 -44.56 -35.44 -33.36
CA THR A 131 -45.61 -36.37 -32.93
C THR A 131 -46.54 -36.83 -34.07
N GLY A 132 -46.28 -36.41 -35.33
CA GLY A 132 -47.03 -36.88 -36.52
C GLY A 132 -48.49 -36.41 -36.62
N THR A 133 -48.76 -35.11 -36.44
CA THR A 133 -50.12 -34.56 -36.25
C THR A 133 -50.85 -34.15 -37.54
N SER A 134 -50.24 -34.30 -38.73
CA SER A 134 -50.79 -33.84 -40.02
C SER A 134 -51.07 -32.32 -40.10
N ALA A 135 -50.44 -31.52 -39.25
CA ALA A 135 -50.41 -30.05 -39.35
C ALA A 135 -49.06 -29.58 -39.94
N ALA A 136 -49.05 -28.44 -40.64
CA ALA A 136 -47.81 -27.87 -41.17
C ALA A 136 -46.90 -27.41 -40.02
N LEU A 137 -45.60 -27.65 -40.13
CA LEU A 137 -44.60 -27.27 -39.12
C LEU A 137 -43.61 -26.30 -39.73
N THR A 138 -43.30 -25.22 -39.00
CA THR A 138 -42.29 -24.23 -39.39
C THR A 138 -41.09 -24.39 -38.48
N PHE A 139 -39.92 -24.61 -39.07
CA PHE A 139 -38.66 -24.76 -38.37
C PHE A 139 -37.79 -23.54 -38.66
N THR A 140 -37.53 -22.74 -37.63
CA THR A 140 -36.62 -21.59 -37.75
C THR A 140 -35.19 -22.08 -37.75
N LEU A 141 -34.40 -21.70 -38.74
CA LEU A 141 -33.02 -22.17 -38.85
C LEU A 141 -32.12 -21.38 -37.90
N THR A 142 -31.33 -22.11 -37.10
CA THR A 142 -30.24 -21.57 -36.28
C THR A 142 -28.87 -21.79 -36.93
N ASP A 143 -27.93 -20.88 -36.68
CA ASP A 143 -26.54 -21.03 -37.12
C ASP A 143 -25.78 -22.09 -36.28
N ARG A 144 -24.51 -22.33 -36.60
CA ARG A 144 -23.64 -23.24 -35.82
C ARG A 144 -23.44 -22.85 -34.36
N LYS A 145 -23.77 -21.62 -33.98
CA LYS A 145 -23.68 -21.10 -32.61
C LYS A 145 -25.04 -21.14 -31.88
N GLY A 146 -26.09 -21.64 -32.51
CA GLY A 146 -27.44 -21.75 -31.94
C GLY A 146 -28.22 -20.43 -31.95
N THR A 147 -27.81 -19.46 -32.76
CA THR A 147 -28.38 -18.11 -32.82
C THR A 147 -29.48 -18.04 -33.88
N THR A 148 -30.60 -17.38 -33.56
CA THR A 148 -31.73 -17.17 -34.49
C THR A 148 -31.50 -15.91 -35.34
N ALA A 149 -31.83 -15.95 -36.64
CA ALA A 149 -31.62 -14.82 -37.54
C ALA A 149 -32.33 -13.53 -37.09
N THR A 150 -31.57 -12.45 -36.91
CA THR A 150 -32.08 -11.08 -36.75
C THR A 150 -31.60 -10.19 -37.89
N THR A 151 -32.24 -9.03 -38.09
CA THR A 151 -32.05 -8.18 -39.27
C THR A 151 -30.68 -7.50 -39.38
N ASP A 152 -29.78 -7.66 -38.40
CA ASP A 152 -28.55 -6.84 -38.30
C ASP A 152 -27.30 -7.64 -37.87
N ASP A 153 -27.30 -8.96 -37.99
CA ASP A 153 -26.19 -9.80 -37.51
C ASP A 153 -25.30 -10.37 -38.64
N THR A 154 -23.99 -10.24 -38.43
CA THR A 154 -22.87 -10.70 -39.28
C THR A 154 -22.65 -12.23 -39.26
N THR A 155 -23.62 -13.01 -38.79
CA THR A 155 -23.54 -14.46 -38.55
C THR A 155 -23.93 -15.32 -39.78
N GLU A 156 -23.45 -16.58 -39.78
CA GLU A 156 -23.55 -17.57 -40.87
C GLU A 156 -24.99 -18.12 -41.02
N PHE A 157 -25.76 -17.65 -42.01
CA PHE A 157 -27.14 -18.14 -42.26
C PHE A 157 -27.28 -18.91 -43.58
N GLY A 158 -28.44 -19.57 -43.74
CA GLY A 158 -28.80 -20.37 -44.91
C GLY A 158 -28.72 -19.56 -46.21
N ARG A 159 -27.91 -20.03 -47.15
CA ARG A 159 -27.67 -19.40 -48.45
C ARG A 159 -28.49 -20.03 -49.56
N ASP A 160 -28.57 -19.33 -50.70
CA ASP A 160 -28.85 -19.93 -52.00
C ASP A 160 -27.71 -20.94 -52.28
N ALA A 161 -28.03 -22.22 -52.29
CA ALA A 161 -27.05 -23.31 -52.31
C ALA A 161 -26.72 -23.77 -53.74
N ASP A 162 -27.62 -23.53 -54.70
CA ASP A 162 -27.37 -23.81 -56.12
C ASP A 162 -26.91 -22.58 -56.91
N ASP A 163 -26.92 -21.40 -56.27
CA ASP A 163 -26.43 -20.11 -56.77
C ASP A 163 -27.15 -19.65 -58.03
N ASP A 164 -28.43 -20.00 -58.20
CA ASP A 164 -29.24 -19.60 -59.33
C ASP A 164 -29.83 -18.17 -59.20
N GLY A 165 -29.73 -17.60 -58.01
CA GLY A 165 -30.15 -16.24 -57.64
C GLY A 165 -31.49 -16.17 -56.92
N ASP A 166 -32.24 -17.27 -56.81
CA ASP A 166 -33.53 -17.36 -56.15
C ASP A 166 -33.47 -18.27 -54.91
N ILE A 167 -33.86 -17.75 -53.74
CA ILE A 167 -33.94 -18.57 -52.52
C ILE A 167 -35.20 -19.45 -52.56
N ASP A 168 -35.04 -20.74 -52.83
CA ASP A 168 -36.15 -21.68 -53.02
C ASP A 168 -35.93 -23.08 -52.41
N ALA A 169 -36.85 -24.01 -52.68
CA ALA A 169 -36.84 -25.35 -52.08
C ALA A 169 -35.65 -26.23 -52.51
N SER A 170 -34.94 -25.85 -53.57
CA SER A 170 -33.74 -26.50 -54.08
C SER A 170 -32.53 -26.26 -53.18
N ASP A 171 -32.56 -25.19 -52.38
CA ASP A 171 -31.50 -24.81 -51.44
C ASP A 171 -31.42 -25.65 -50.17
N VAL A 172 -32.47 -26.42 -49.89
CA VAL A 172 -32.60 -27.17 -48.63
C VAL A 172 -33.05 -28.59 -48.90
N THR A 173 -32.30 -29.56 -48.36
CA THR A 173 -32.74 -30.95 -48.33
C THR A 173 -33.48 -31.25 -47.04
N VAL A 174 -34.77 -31.59 -47.13
CA VAL A 174 -35.59 -31.99 -45.98
C VAL A 174 -35.98 -33.45 -46.08
N LYS A 175 -35.77 -34.21 -45.00
CA LYS A 175 -36.20 -35.60 -44.87
C LYS A 175 -37.12 -35.78 -43.67
N VAL A 176 -38.23 -36.49 -43.86
CA VAL A 176 -39.16 -36.88 -42.78
C VAL A 176 -39.24 -38.41 -42.75
N GLY A 177 -38.93 -39.02 -41.61
CA GLY A 177 -38.80 -40.47 -41.46
C GLY A 177 -37.75 -41.09 -42.40
N GLY A 178 -36.74 -40.31 -42.80
CA GLY A 178 -35.71 -40.70 -43.76
C GLY A 178 -36.07 -40.51 -45.24
N VAL A 179 -37.29 -40.08 -45.57
CA VAL A 179 -37.76 -39.85 -46.95
C VAL A 179 -37.64 -38.37 -47.31
N SER A 180 -36.99 -38.04 -48.44
CA SER A 180 -36.86 -36.67 -48.93
C SER A 180 -38.21 -36.09 -49.37
N ILE A 181 -38.47 -34.85 -49.00
CA ILE A 181 -39.69 -34.11 -49.38
C ILE A 181 -39.32 -32.72 -49.92
N THR A 182 -40.22 -32.10 -50.67
CA THR A 182 -40.08 -30.71 -51.10
C THR A 182 -40.67 -29.79 -50.03
N PRO A 183 -39.86 -28.96 -49.35
CA PRO A 183 -40.37 -28.02 -48.36
C PRO A 183 -40.91 -26.73 -49.00
N THR A 184 -41.46 -25.84 -48.18
CA THR A 184 -41.63 -24.43 -48.54
C THR A 184 -40.64 -23.59 -47.73
N ILE A 185 -39.95 -22.67 -48.38
CA ILE A 185 -38.89 -21.87 -47.75
C ILE A 185 -39.39 -20.46 -47.41
N GLN A 186 -38.97 -19.94 -46.25
CA GLN A 186 -39.17 -18.55 -45.88
C GLN A 186 -37.81 -17.84 -45.84
N SER A 187 -37.69 -16.78 -46.63
CA SER A 187 -36.47 -15.99 -46.75
C SER A 187 -36.68 -14.53 -46.35
N SER A 188 -35.61 -13.90 -45.87
CA SER A 188 -35.55 -12.46 -45.59
C SER A 188 -34.15 -11.96 -45.94
N SER A 189 -34.07 -10.82 -46.63
CA SER A 189 -32.80 -10.20 -47.05
C SER A 189 -31.83 -11.14 -47.79
N GLY A 190 -32.36 -12.04 -48.63
CA GLY A 190 -31.57 -12.99 -49.42
C GLY A 190 -31.00 -14.19 -48.65
N ARG A 191 -31.57 -14.50 -47.47
CA ARG A 191 -31.15 -15.62 -46.61
C ARG A 191 -32.34 -16.49 -46.22
N ILE A 192 -32.11 -17.78 -46.03
CA ILE A 192 -33.13 -18.74 -45.55
C ILE A 192 -33.27 -18.60 -44.04
N THR A 193 -34.45 -18.17 -43.60
CA THR A 193 -34.77 -17.97 -42.18
C THR A 193 -35.56 -19.11 -41.56
N ALA A 194 -36.39 -19.79 -42.35
CA ALA A 194 -37.17 -20.91 -41.89
C ALA A 194 -37.57 -21.86 -43.02
N VAL A 195 -37.82 -23.11 -42.64
CA VAL A 195 -38.24 -24.19 -43.53
C VAL A 195 -39.57 -24.72 -43.04
N VAL A 196 -40.56 -24.73 -43.92
CA VAL A 196 -41.92 -25.19 -43.61
C VAL A 196 -42.13 -26.58 -44.22
N VAL A 197 -42.41 -27.55 -43.36
CA VAL A 197 -42.84 -28.89 -43.76
C VAL A 197 -44.36 -28.89 -43.92
N PRO A 198 -44.89 -29.17 -45.12
CA PRO A 198 -46.33 -29.16 -45.37
C PRO A 198 -47.08 -30.18 -44.51
N ALA A 199 -48.33 -29.86 -44.17
CA ALA A 199 -49.23 -30.70 -43.36
C ALA A 199 -49.33 -32.15 -43.86
N ALA A 200 -49.36 -32.36 -45.19
CA ALA A 200 -49.46 -33.67 -45.82
C ALA A 200 -48.22 -34.56 -45.61
N ASN A 201 -47.08 -33.96 -45.27
CA ASN A 201 -45.78 -34.64 -45.14
C ASN A 201 -45.36 -34.81 -43.67
N ASN A 202 -46.08 -34.21 -42.71
CA ASN A 202 -45.87 -34.38 -41.26
C ASN A 202 -46.73 -35.52 -40.68
N THR A 203 -46.51 -36.74 -41.18
CA THR A 203 -47.32 -37.93 -40.82
C THR A 203 -46.54 -38.97 -40.01
N ALA A 204 -45.21 -38.85 -39.91
CA ALA A 204 -44.37 -39.75 -39.12
C ALA A 204 -44.18 -39.19 -37.69
N ALA A 205 -44.17 -40.05 -36.67
CA ALA A 205 -43.89 -39.69 -35.27
C ALA A 205 -42.60 -40.37 -34.79
N GLY A 206 -41.72 -39.66 -34.08
CA GLY A 206 -40.46 -40.20 -33.54
C GLY A 206 -39.45 -39.11 -33.12
N THR A 207 -38.39 -39.51 -32.43
CA THR A 207 -37.25 -38.62 -32.09
C THR A 207 -36.32 -38.47 -33.30
N ASP A 208 -35.91 -37.23 -33.60
CA ASP A 208 -35.07 -36.82 -34.74
C ASP A 208 -35.57 -37.33 -36.10
N ASN A 209 -36.88 -37.45 -36.23
CA ASN A 209 -37.52 -37.99 -37.43
C ASN A 209 -37.56 -36.97 -38.58
N ILE A 210 -37.22 -35.70 -38.35
CA ILE A 210 -37.05 -34.70 -39.40
C ILE A 210 -35.60 -34.26 -39.43
N SER A 211 -34.99 -34.26 -40.62
CA SER A 211 -33.66 -33.73 -40.86
C SER A 211 -33.72 -32.66 -41.95
N ILE A 212 -33.20 -31.48 -41.65
CA ILE A 212 -33.15 -30.32 -42.53
C ILE A 212 -31.67 -30.01 -42.75
N THR A 213 -31.20 -30.14 -43.98
CA THR A 213 -29.82 -29.84 -44.37
C THR A 213 -29.79 -28.67 -45.33
N PHE A 214 -28.99 -27.65 -45.02
CA PHE A 214 -28.82 -26.44 -45.81
C PHE A 214 -27.35 -25.99 -45.77
N GLU A 215 -26.94 -25.15 -46.70
CA GLU A 215 -25.61 -24.54 -46.69
C GLU A 215 -25.63 -23.19 -45.99
N VAL A 216 -24.55 -22.83 -45.29
CA VAL A 216 -24.34 -21.49 -44.72
C VAL A 216 -23.07 -20.84 -45.27
N SER A 217 -23.06 -19.51 -45.31
CA SER A 217 -21.88 -18.71 -45.69
C SER A 217 -21.65 -17.56 -44.71
N LYS A 218 -20.37 -17.22 -44.46
CA LYS A 218 -19.93 -16.06 -43.69
C LYS A 218 -20.19 -14.72 -44.40
N TYR A 219 -20.56 -14.75 -45.69
CA TYR A 219 -20.73 -13.54 -46.52
C TYR A 219 -22.16 -13.39 -47.05
N SER A 220 -22.59 -12.14 -47.27
CA SER A 220 -23.91 -11.82 -47.84
C SER A 220 -23.85 -11.87 -49.37
N GLN A 221 -24.71 -12.67 -50.00
CA GLN A 221 -24.77 -12.76 -51.47
C GLN A 221 -25.44 -11.53 -52.13
N GLY A 222 -26.28 -10.79 -51.40
CA GLY A 222 -27.03 -9.64 -51.93
C GLY A 222 -26.24 -8.34 -52.12
N SER A 223 -24.96 -8.28 -51.70
CA SER A 223 -24.07 -7.14 -51.95
C SER A 223 -22.60 -7.58 -51.99
N PRO A 224 -22.00 -7.76 -53.18
CA PRO A 224 -20.66 -8.33 -53.32
C PRO A 224 -19.49 -7.45 -52.81
N GLY A 225 -19.76 -6.22 -52.37
CA GLY A 225 -18.75 -5.26 -51.89
C GLY A 225 -18.08 -5.58 -50.54
N THR A 226 -18.36 -6.73 -49.93
CA THR A 226 -17.77 -7.16 -48.65
C THR A 226 -16.85 -8.39 -48.78
N THR A 227 -16.54 -8.81 -50.01
CA THR A 227 -15.58 -9.92 -50.21
C THR A 227 -14.14 -9.47 -49.90
N PRO A 228 -13.32 -10.24 -49.13
CA PRO A 228 -12.16 -9.69 -48.43
C PRO A 228 -10.88 -9.68 -49.26
N ILE A 229 -10.97 -9.53 -50.58
CA ILE A 229 -9.80 -9.53 -51.46
C ILE A 229 -9.26 -8.11 -51.58
N ALA A 230 -8.23 -7.79 -50.78
CA ALA A 230 -7.61 -6.47 -50.76
C ALA A 230 -6.64 -6.26 -51.94
N SER A 231 -5.93 -7.31 -52.36
CA SER A 231 -5.06 -7.30 -53.56
C SER A 231 -4.72 -8.73 -54.00
N ALA A 232 -4.31 -8.95 -55.25
CA ALA A 232 -3.89 -10.27 -55.77
C ALA A 232 -2.65 -10.16 -56.66
N SER A 233 -1.89 -11.25 -56.77
CA SER A 233 -0.74 -11.43 -57.66
C SER A 233 -0.70 -12.86 -58.21
N LEU A 234 -0.21 -13.02 -59.44
CA LEU A 234 -0.09 -14.31 -60.11
C LEU A 234 1.39 -14.70 -60.22
N GLN A 235 1.76 -15.88 -59.72
CA GLN A 235 3.13 -16.39 -59.76
C GLN A 235 3.18 -17.79 -60.38
N PHE A 236 4.10 -18.01 -61.32
CA PHE A 236 4.32 -19.31 -61.95
C PHE A 236 5.43 -20.07 -61.22
N GLY A 237 5.29 -21.39 -61.07
CA GLY A 237 6.28 -22.25 -60.39
C GLY A 237 7.68 -22.19 -61.02
N ALA A 238 8.70 -22.54 -60.24
CA ALA A 238 10.12 -22.41 -60.64
C ALA A 238 10.49 -23.18 -61.93
N ASP A 239 9.78 -24.26 -62.24
CA ASP A 239 10.01 -25.06 -63.45
C ASP A 239 9.52 -24.35 -64.73
N PHE A 240 8.50 -23.49 -64.60
CA PHE A 240 8.04 -22.58 -65.66
C PHE A 240 9.07 -21.46 -65.92
N ALA A 241 9.81 -21.06 -64.88
CA ALA A 241 10.78 -19.96 -64.94
C ALA A 241 12.05 -20.28 -65.75
N ALA A 242 12.30 -21.56 -66.07
CA ALA A 242 13.43 -21.96 -66.89
C ALA A 242 13.19 -21.78 -68.41
N ALA A 243 11.94 -21.64 -68.86
CA ALA A 243 11.60 -21.72 -70.28
C ALA A 243 11.40 -20.40 -71.03
N THR A 244 11.38 -19.21 -70.40
CA THR A 244 11.47 -17.93 -71.14
C THR A 244 11.75 -16.72 -70.23
N THR A 245 12.41 -15.70 -70.80
CA THR A 245 12.88 -14.45 -70.18
C THR A 245 11.86 -13.73 -69.29
N ARG A 246 12.26 -13.47 -68.03
CA ARG A 246 11.53 -12.74 -66.97
C ARG A 246 10.96 -11.40 -67.46
N SER A 247 9.68 -11.15 -67.20
CA SER A 247 9.13 -9.81 -66.94
C SER A 247 7.74 -9.92 -66.31
N SER A 248 7.58 -9.25 -65.16
CA SER A 248 6.32 -8.90 -64.51
C SER A 248 5.14 -8.78 -65.48
N ARG A 249 4.26 -9.79 -65.53
CA ARG A 249 2.95 -9.68 -66.20
C ARG A 249 1.93 -9.25 -65.15
N THR A 250 1.50 -8.01 -65.26
CA THR A 250 0.52 -7.35 -64.39
C THR A 250 -0.87 -7.99 -64.57
N ILE A 251 -1.56 -8.21 -63.45
CA ILE A 251 -3.02 -8.39 -63.44
C ILE A 251 -3.61 -7.06 -63.92
N ASP A 252 -4.45 -7.07 -64.95
CA ASP A 252 -4.90 -5.82 -65.59
C ASP A 252 -5.99 -5.12 -64.78
N THR A 253 -6.85 -5.81 -64.03
CA THR A 253 -7.79 -5.16 -63.10
C THR A 253 -8.31 -6.15 -62.05
N ILE A 254 -8.31 -5.76 -60.78
CA ILE A 254 -9.05 -6.43 -59.70
C ILE A 254 -10.30 -5.58 -59.48
N ASP A 255 -11.50 -6.12 -59.72
CA ASP A 255 -12.74 -5.45 -59.33
C ASP A 255 -13.16 -5.93 -57.94
N ASN A 256 -12.74 -5.16 -56.94
CA ASN A 256 -13.07 -5.31 -55.54
C ASN A 256 -14.56 -5.09 -55.23
N THR A 257 -15.35 -4.58 -56.18
CA THR A 257 -16.81 -4.39 -56.02
C THR A 257 -17.58 -5.69 -56.30
N ALA A 258 -17.00 -6.60 -57.08
CA ALA A 258 -17.64 -7.84 -57.55
C ALA A 258 -16.98 -9.13 -57.02
N GLY A 259 -15.86 -9.05 -56.30
CA GLY A 259 -15.13 -10.21 -55.78
C GLY A 259 -14.51 -11.11 -56.86
N THR A 260 -14.23 -10.56 -58.04
CA THR A 260 -13.76 -11.31 -59.22
C THR A 260 -12.32 -11.00 -59.59
N ILE A 261 -11.56 -12.03 -59.98
CA ILE A 261 -10.21 -11.90 -60.56
C ILE A 261 -10.29 -12.22 -62.05
N THR A 262 -10.01 -11.22 -62.91
CA THR A 262 -10.01 -11.36 -64.37
C THR A 262 -8.58 -11.29 -64.91
N THR A 263 -8.20 -12.22 -65.78
CA THR A 263 -6.87 -12.20 -66.44
C THR A 263 -7.02 -11.99 -67.94
N THR A 264 -6.34 -10.99 -68.50
CA THR A 264 -6.43 -10.61 -69.93
C THR A 264 -5.32 -11.21 -70.81
N SER A 265 -4.38 -11.98 -70.25
CA SER A 265 -3.14 -12.34 -70.93
C SER A 265 -2.93 -13.85 -71.12
N ASN A 266 -2.75 -14.27 -72.37
CA ASN A 266 -2.54 -15.66 -72.80
C ASN A 266 -1.29 -16.33 -72.19
N VAL A 267 -1.38 -17.59 -71.77
CA VAL A 267 -0.23 -18.44 -71.42
C VAL A 267 -0.10 -19.53 -72.50
N THR A 268 0.96 -19.48 -73.31
CA THR A 268 0.99 -20.25 -74.58
C THR A 268 1.83 -21.53 -74.58
N ASN A 269 2.57 -21.88 -73.52
CA ASN A 269 3.35 -23.15 -73.46
C ASN A 269 3.59 -23.60 -72.00
N ALA A 270 2.68 -24.40 -71.42
CA ALA A 270 2.89 -25.05 -70.12
C ALA A 270 3.11 -26.56 -70.30
N ALA A 271 4.09 -27.13 -69.58
CA ALA A 271 4.31 -28.56 -69.46
C ALA A 271 3.36 -29.17 -68.41
N ALA A 272 3.11 -30.48 -68.50
CA ALA A 272 2.18 -31.22 -67.62
C ALA A 272 2.60 -31.26 -66.14
N THR A 273 3.77 -30.72 -65.78
CA THR A 273 4.30 -30.64 -64.41
C THR A 273 4.24 -29.24 -63.82
N ASP A 274 3.80 -28.24 -64.58
CA ASP A 274 3.83 -26.85 -64.14
C ASP A 274 2.70 -26.53 -63.16
N SER A 275 2.94 -25.60 -62.23
CA SER A 275 1.96 -25.11 -61.25
C SER A 275 1.72 -23.61 -61.40
N ILE A 276 0.45 -23.20 -61.27
CA ILE A 276 0.03 -21.79 -61.22
C ILE A 276 -0.39 -21.48 -59.79
N VAL A 277 0.25 -20.47 -59.19
CA VAL A 277 -0.05 -20.01 -57.83
C VAL A 277 -0.70 -18.63 -57.92
N ILE A 278 -1.88 -18.49 -57.32
CA ILE A 278 -2.57 -17.20 -57.18
C ILE A 278 -2.48 -16.80 -55.72
N THR A 279 -1.84 -15.67 -55.42
CA THR A 279 -1.64 -15.16 -54.06
C THR A 279 -2.44 -13.88 -53.88
N PHE A 280 -3.26 -13.78 -52.85
CA PHE A 280 -4.01 -12.55 -52.54
C PHE A 280 -3.90 -12.17 -51.07
N THR A 281 -4.05 -10.90 -50.77
CA THR A 281 -4.09 -10.38 -49.41
C THR A 281 -5.53 -10.38 -48.91
N TYR A 282 -5.76 -10.99 -47.75
CA TYR A 282 -7.07 -11.19 -47.16
C TYR A 282 -7.16 -10.38 -45.87
N ASN A 283 -8.06 -9.39 -45.81
CA ASN A 283 -8.27 -8.59 -44.60
C ASN A 283 -9.57 -9.05 -43.94
N VAL A 284 -9.47 -9.70 -42.79
CA VAL A 284 -10.66 -10.03 -41.98
C VAL A 284 -10.86 -8.90 -40.98
N THR A 285 -11.97 -8.17 -41.07
CA THR A 285 -12.37 -7.30 -39.94
C THR A 285 -12.93 -8.21 -38.86
N GLU A 286 -12.10 -8.63 -37.91
CA GLU A 286 -12.56 -9.41 -36.77
C GLU A 286 -12.74 -8.48 -35.56
N THR A 287 -13.91 -8.54 -34.94
CA THR A 287 -14.12 -8.00 -33.59
C THR A 287 -14.05 -9.17 -32.61
N HIS A 288 -12.90 -9.35 -31.97
CA HIS A 288 -12.70 -10.42 -30.99
C HIS A 288 -12.89 -9.91 -29.58
N LYS A 289 -13.52 -10.73 -28.74
CA LYS A 289 -13.72 -10.46 -27.33
C LYS A 289 -13.03 -11.55 -26.51
N SER A 290 -12.19 -11.16 -25.57
CA SER A 290 -11.56 -12.08 -24.62
C SER A 290 -11.72 -11.57 -23.19
N LEU A 291 -11.83 -12.49 -22.23
CA LEU A 291 -11.93 -12.14 -20.82
C LEU A 291 -10.52 -11.90 -20.27
N MET A 292 -10.23 -10.64 -19.95
CA MET A 292 -8.97 -10.21 -19.35
C MET A 292 -9.14 -10.20 -17.83
N THR A 293 -8.29 -10.94 -17.11
CA THR A 293 -8.26 -10.98 -15.65
C THR A 293 -7.20 -10.04 -15.12
N TYR A 294 -7.56 -9.26 -14.11
CA TYR A 294 -6.73 -8.25 -13.47
C TYR A 294 -6.37 -8.69 -12.06
N ALA A 295 -5.10 -8.55 -11.68
CA ALA A 295 -4.60 -8.92 -10.37
C ALA A 295 -3.61 -7.88 -9.83
N THR A 296 -3.78 -7.53 -8.54
CA THR A 296 -2.82 -6.80 -7.72
C THR A 296 -2.80 -7.43 -6.32
N PRO A 297 -1.70 -7.31 -5.55
CA PRO A 297 -1.67 -7.75 -4.16
C PRO A 297 -2.82 -7.17 -3.33
N SER A 298 -3.15 -5.88 -3.49
CA SER A 298 -4.29 -5.24 -2.84
C SER A 298 -5.66 -5.85 -3.18
N LEU A 299 -5.86 -6.28 -4.44
CA LEU A 299 -7.09 -6.96 -4.84
C LEU A 299 -7.17 -8.38 -4.26
N THR A 300 -6.07 -9.12 -4.31
CA THR A 300 -5.97 -10.51 -3.81
C THR A 300 -6.10 -10.56 -2.29
N ALA A 301 -5.50 -9.62 -1.55
CA ALA A 301 -5.60 -9.53 -0.10
C ALA A 301 -7.05 -9.36 0.39
N ARG A 302 -7.91 -8.78 -0.46
CA ARG A 302 -9.35 -8.60 -0.20
C ARG A 302 -10.20 -9.77 -0.69
N GLY A 303 -9.58 -10.84 -1.22
CA GLY A 303 -10.27 -12.01 -1.75
C GLY A 303 -11.11 -11.73 -3.00
N LEU A 304 -10.80 -10.65 -3.73
CA LEU A 304 -11.57 -10.22 -4.89
C LEU A 304 -10.91 -10.69 -6.18
N THR A 305 -11.71 -10.88 -7.23
CA THR A 305 -11.25 -11.12 -8.60
C THR A 305 -11.90 -10.09 -9.51
N ARG A 306 -11.16 -9.61 -10.51
CA ARG A 306 -11.65 -8.64 -11.50
C ARG A 306 -11.37 -9.15 -12.90
N ALA A 307 -12.40 -9.12 -13.73
CA ALA A 307 -12.27 -9.51 -15.11
C ALA A 307 -13.15 -8.64 -16.00
N LEU A 308 -12.60 -8.14 -17.10
CA LEU A 308 -13.30 -7.31 -18.07
C LEU A 308 -13.17 -7.92 -19.46
N THR A 309 -14.15 -7.65 -20.32
CA THR A 309 -14.08 -8.10 -21.71
C THR A 309 -13.20 -7.14 -22.50
N GLY A 310 -12.00 -7.58 -22.88
CA GLY A 310 -11.15 -6.90 -23.84
C GLY A 310 -11.71 -7.08 -25.24
N THR A 311 -11.77 -5.99 -26.02
CA THR A 311 -12.19 -6.05 -27.42
C THR A 311 -11.02 -5.69 -28.33
N GLU A 312 -10.78 -6.52 -29.33
CA GLU A 312 -9.91 -6.20 -30.46
C GLU A 312 -10.80 -5.85 -31.65
N THR A 313 -10.65 -4.65 -32.22
CA THR A 313 -11.60 -4.11 -33.21
C THR A 313 -11.08 -4.15 -34.65
N THR A 314 -9.79 -4.46 -34.88
CA THR A 314 -9.20 -4.55 -36.21
C THR A 314 -8.10 -5.62 -36.24
N ALA A 315 -7.93 -6.32 -37.36
CA ALA A 315 -6.81 -7.24 -37.60
C ALA A 315 -5.42 -6.56 -37.62
N SER A 316 -5.35 -5.24 -37.45
CA SER A 316 -4.10 -4.48 -37.41
C SER A 316 -3.65 -4.06 -36.01
N SER A 317 -4.51 -4.18 -34.99
CA SER A 317 -4.18 -3.71 -33.64
C SER A 317 -3.35 -4.72 -32.82
N GLY A 318 -3.57 -6.03 -33.00
CA GLY A 318 -2.88 -7.08 -32.25
C GLY A 318 -3.04 -6.96 -30.72
N ALA A 319 -4.10 -6.29 -30.25
CA ALA A 319 -4.24 -5.87 -28.86
C ALA A 319 -5.72 -5.87 -28.41
N PHE A 320 -6.01 -6.66 -27.38
CA PHE A 320 -7.28 -6.55 -26.65
C PHE A 320 -7.29 -5.27 -25.82
N THR A 321 -8.27 -4.40 -26.06
CA THR A 321 -8.43 -3.15 -25.30
C THR A 321 -9.54 -3.31 -24.27
N SER A 322 -9.24 -3.02 -23.00
CA SER A 322 -10.24 -2.77 -21.95
C SER A 322 -9.72 -1.73 -20.96
N VAL A 323 -10.61 -1.13 -20.17
CA VAL A 323 -10.29 -0.05 -19.23
C VAL A 323 -10.81 -0.41 -17.84
N ILE A 324 -9.96 -0.28 -16.83
CA ILE A 324 -10.28 -0.51 -15.42
C ILE A 324 -9.89 0.71 -14.59
N GLY A 325 -10.72 1.09 -13.63
CA GLY A 325 -10.43 2.20 -12.72
C GLY A 325 -9.59 1.74 -11.54
N LEU A 326 -8.45 2.38 -11.29
CA LEU A 326 -7.59 2.10 -10.14
C LEU A 326 -7.88 3.11 -9.03
N PHE A 327 -8.16 2.63 -7.83
CA PHE A 327 -8.36 3.46 -6.64
C PHE A 327 -7.42 3.02 -5.53
N SER A 328 -7.07 3.94 -4.63
CA SER A 328 -6.39 3.57 -3.38
C SER A 328 -7.28 2.60 -2.59
N GLY A 329 -6.68 1.71 -1.80
CA GLY A 329 -7.45 0.79 -0.97
C GLY A 329 -8.49 1.47 -0.08
N ALA A 330 -8.17 2.65 0.48
CA ALA A 330 -9.09 3.41 1.33
C ALA A 330 -10.27 4.03 0.56
N ASP A 331 -10.01 4.59 -0.63
CA ASP A 331 -11.08 5.15 -1.46
C ASP A 331 -11.99 4.06 -2.05
N TYR A 332 -11.39 2.93 -2.46
CA TYR A 332 -12.13 1.76 -2.91
C TYR A 332 -13.09 1.27 -1.82
N ASP A 333 -12.64 1.19 -0.57
CA ASP A 333 -13.49 0.77 0.55
C ASP A 333 -14.66 1.72 0.80
N LYS A 334 -14.44 3.04 0.72
CA LYS A 334 -15.53 4.02 0.80
C LYS A 334 -16.57 3.80 -0.31
N LEU A 335 -16.13 3.51 -1.54
CA LEU A 335 -17.02 3.29 -2.69
C LEU A 335 -17.83 2.00 -2.55
N VAL A 336 -17.21 0.91 -2.08
CA VAL A 336 -17.93 -0.36 -1.81
C VAL A 336 -18.96 -0.18 -0.71
N VAL A 337 -18.60 0.47 0.40
CA VAL A 337 -19.55 0.76 1.50
C VAL A 337 -20.70 1.65 1.03
N ALA A 338 -20.42 2.63 0.16
CA ALA A 338 -21.45 3.49 -0.40
C ALA A 338 -22.41 2.71 -1.31
N ALA A 339 -21.91 1.79 -2.13
CA ALA A 339 -22.72 0.91 -2.98
C ALA A 339 -23.56 -0.09 -2.16
N ASP A 340 -23.02 -0.63 -1.06
CA ASP A 340 -23.72 -1.59 -0.18
C ASP A 340 -24.74 -0.91 0.76
N THR A 341 -24.85 0.42 0.73
CA THR A 341 -25.80 1.14 1.57
C THR A 341 -27.25 0.84 1.13
N THR A 342 -28.09 0.42 2.06
CA THR A 342 -29.50 0.07 1.79
C THR A 342 -30.23 1.15 0.98
N GLY A 343 -30.69 0.79 -0.22
CA GLY A 343 -31.44 1.67 -1.11
C GLY A 343 -30.60 2.33 -2.22
N VAL A 344 -29.29 2.15 -2.22
CA VAL A 344 -28.41 2.51 -3.35
C VAL A 344 -28.48 1.39 -4.37
N THR A 345 -28.89 1.71 -5.60
CA THR A 345 -28.96 0.79 -6.75
C THR A 345 -28.48 1.46 -8.04
N THR A 346 -27.94 2.67 -7.94
CA THR A 346 -27.52 3.49 -9.07
C THR A 346 -26.20 4.18 -8.74
N PHE A 347 -25.42 4.54 -9.77
CA PHE A 347 -24.19 5.31 -9.59
C PHE A 347 -24.48 6.68 -8.96
N ASP A 348 -25.55 7.36 -9.36
CA ASP A 348 -26.00 8.60 -8.71
C ASP A 348 -26.24 8.40 -7.20
N GLY A 349 -26.70 7.21 -6.79
CA GLY A 349 -26.88 6.85 -5.39
C GLY A 349 -25.57 6.71 -4.62
N ILE A 350 -24.50 6.25 -5.28
CA ILE A 350 -23.14 6.22 -4.71
C ILE A 350 -22.63 7.66 -4.53
N GLU A 351 -22.78 8.52 -5.55
CA GLU A 351 -22.36 9.92 -5.48
C GLU A 351 -23.13 10.70 -4.39
N ALA A 352 -24.43 10.41 -4.23
CA ALA A 352 -25.28 11.04 -3.22
C ALA A 352 -25.09 10.49 -1.80
N ASN A 353 -24.33 9.39 -1.62
CA ASN A 353 -24.06 8.83 -0.30
C ASN A 353 -23.33 9.87 0.56
N ALA A 354 -23.76 10.06 1.81
CA ALA A 354 -23.24 11.11 2.69
C ALA A 354 -21.70 11.05 2.87
N THR A 355 -21.12 9.85 2.86
CA THR A 355 -19.67 9.64 3.02
C THR A 355 -18.90 10.11 1.78
N ILE A 356 -19.43 9.86 0.58
CA ILE A 356 -18.83 10.25 -0.69
C ILE A 356 -19.08 11.74 -0.96
N ALA A 357 -20.30 12.22 -0.74
CA ALA A 357 -20.68 13.62 -0.92
C ALA A 357 -19.90 14.58 -0.02
N ALA A 358 -19.47 14.13 1.17
CA ALA A 358 -18.61 14.90 2.07
C ALA A 358 -17.14 14.96 1.61
N ASP A 359 -16.68 13.99 0.82
CA ASP A 359 -15.33 13.91 0.27
C ASP A 359 -15.30 14.48 -1.17
N THR A 360 -15.27 15.81 -1.27
CA THR A 360 -15.39 16.51 -2.55
C THR A 360 -14.29 16.16 -3.56
N GLU A 361 -13.11 15.73 -3.08
CA GLU A 361 -12.01 15.30 -3.94
C GLU A 361 -12.28 13.91 -4.53
N LEU A 362 -12.73 12.95 -3.71
CA LEU A 362 -13.12 11.62 -4.18
C LEU A 362 -14.32 11.71 -5.14
N LEU A 363 -15.31 12.54 -4.83
CA LEU A 363 -16.48 12.79 -5.69
C LEU A 363 -16.07 13.30 -7.08
N ALA A 364 -15.11 14.23 -7.15
CA ALA A 364 -14.61 14.73 -8.44
C ALA A 364 -13.85 13.66 -9.25
N ARG A 365 -13.07 12.80 -8.57
CA ARG A 365 -12.34 11.69 -9.21
C ARG A 365 -13.32 10.66 -9.80
N ILE A 366 -14.35 10.25 -9.05
CA ILE A 366 -15.32 9.28 -9.56
C ILE A 366 -16.16 9.84 -10.71
N GLY A 367 -16.54 11.13 -10.66
CA GLY A 367 -17.27 11.78 -11.76
C GLY A 367 -16.45 11.90 -13.05
N THR A 368 -15.12 11.97 -12.95
CA THR A 368 -14.22 11.95 -14.12
C THR A 368 -14.01 10.53 -14.65
N MET A 369 -13.96 9.54 -13.75
CA MET A 369 -13.72 8.13 -14.10
C MET A 369 -14.95 7.46 -14.73
N ALA A 370 -16.16 7.76 -14.25
CA ALA A 370 -17.37 7.08 -14.71
C ALA A 370 -17.57 7.11 -16.24
N PRO A 371 -17.43 8.26 -16.94
CA PRO A 371 -17.54 8.30 -18.39
C PRO A 371 -16.45 7.46 -19.11
N ILE A 372 -15.24 7.39 -18.54
CA ILE A 372 -14.12 6.59 -19.09
C ILE A 372 -14.44 5.09 -19.01
N LEU A 373 -15.15 4.66 -17.97
CA LEU A 373 -15.61 3.29 -17.78
C LEU A 373 -16.92 2.99 -18.54
N GLY A 374 -17.41 3.92 -19.35
CA GLY A 374 -18.65 3.76 -20.12
C GLY A 374 -19.94 4.01 -19.34
N ILE A 375 -19.85 4.60 -18.14
CA ILE A 375 -20.98 5.04 -17.33
C ILE A 375 -21.19 6.54 -17.59
N ASP A 376 -21.99 6.83 -18.62
CA ASP A 376 -22.36 8.20 -18.98
C ASP A 376 -23.55 8.72 -18.16
N ALA A 377 -23.83 10.02 -18.28
CA ALA A 377 -24.93 10.69 -17.57
C ALA A 377 -26.32 10.07 -17.80
N THR A 378 -26.53 9.28 -18.86
CA THR A 378 -27.80 8.58 -19.11
C THR A 378 -27.90 7.25 -18.38
N THR A 379 -26.76 6.60 -18.12
CA THR A 379 -26.66 5.32 -17.41
C THR A 379 -26.50 5.46 -15.90
N GLN A 380 -26.06 6.62 -15.39
CA GLN A 380 -25.83 6.81 -13.94
C GLN A 380 -27.09 6.61 -13.08
N ALA A 381 -28.27 6.93 -13.61
CA ALA A 381 -29.55 6.77 -12.92
C ALA A 381 -30.20 5.38 -13.14
N ALA A 382 -29.59 4.50 -13.93
CA ALA A 382 -30.13 3.18 -14.23
C ALA A 382 -29.86 2.21 -13.07
N ALA A 383 -30.88 1.43 -12.68
CA ALA A 383 -30.73 0.41 -11.63
C ALA A 383 -29.69 -0.65 -12.04
N GLY A 384 -28.74 -0.97 -11.15
CA GLY A 384 -27.61 -1.89 -11.39
C GLY A 384 -26.34 -1.21 -11.91
N SER A 385 -26.36 0.10 -12.14
CA SER A 385 -25.17 0.87 -12.55
C SER A 385 -24.11 0.99 -11.44
N ASP A 386 -24.53 0.89 -10.18
CA ASP A 386 -23.67 0.76 -9.00
C ASP A 386 -22.79 -0.50 -9.08
N ALA A 387 -23.40 -1.66 -9.30
CA ALA A 387 -22.67 -2.92 -9.42
C ALA A 387 -21.74 -2.93 -10.64
N THR A 388 -22.17 -2.29 -11.73
CA THR A 388 -21.37 -2.13 -12.95
C THR A 388 -20.13 -1.26 -12.68
N PHE A 389 -20.28 -0.16 -11.94
CA PHE A 389 -19.15 0.68 -11.53
C PHE A 389 -18.18 -0.08 -10.62
N ILE A 390 -18.67 -0.75 -9.57
CA ILE A 390 -17.84 -1.51 -8.62
C ILE A 390 -17.08 -2.66 -9.30
N ALA A 391 -17.68 -3.30 -10.31
CA ALA A 391 -17.02 -4.33 -11.11
C ALA A 391 -15.93 -3.78 -12.04
N ALA A 392 -16.02 -2.51 -12.43
CA ALA A 392 -15.08 -1.83 -13.33
C ALA A 392 -13.95 -1.07 -12.59
N ILE A 393 -13.88 -1.19 -11.26
CA ILE A 393 -12.82 -0.60 -10.44
C ILE A 393 -12.11 -1.64 -9.56
N MET A 394 -10.88 -1.33 -9.14
CA MET A 394 -10.09 -2.17 -8.24
C MET A 394 -9.22 -1.38 -7.26
N PRO A 395 -8.92 -1.95 -6.08
CA PRO A 395 -8.00 -1.37 -5.12
C PRO A 395 -6.55 -1.65 -5.52
N THR A 396 -5.70 -0.65 -5.32
CA THR A 396 -4.26 -0.70 -5.55
C THR A 396 -3.53 0.04 -4.44
N ALA A 397 -2.28 -0.35 -4.18
CA ALA A 397 -1.35 0.41 -3.35
C ALA A 397 -0.16 0.91 -4.19
N ASP A 398 0.50 1.94 -3.68
CA ASP A 398 1.70 2.50 -4.31
C ASP A 398 2.82 1.45 -4.37
N GLY A 399 3.48 1.32 -5.53
CA GLY A 399 4.56 0.38 -5.76
C GLY A 399 4.14 -1.06 -6.06
N GLU A 400 2.84 -1.36 -6.13
CA GLU A 400 2.36 -2.70 -6.49
C GLU A 400 2.52 -3.01 -7.99
N ILE A 401 2.56 -4.31 -8.32
CA ILE A 401 2.55 -4.77 -9.71
C ILE A 401 1.11 -5.15 -10.09
N LEU A 402 0.57 -4.44 -11.08
CA LEU A 402 -0.66 -4.82 -11.79
C LEU A 402 -0.32 -5.89 -12.82
N THR A 403 -0.91 -7.07 -12.69
CA THR A 403 -0.82 -8.14 -13.69
C THR A 403 -2.13 -8.25 -14.45
N VAL A 404 -2.06 -8.22 -15.77
CA VAL A 404 -3.21 -8.44 -16.66
C VAL A 404 -2.97 -9.71 -17.45
N SER A 405 -3.89 -10.65 -17.37
CA SER A 405 -3.77 -11.95 -18.04
C SER A 405 -4.99 -12.26 -18.89
N TYR A 406 -4.79 -12.91 -20.03
CA TYR A 406 -5.89 -13.43 -20.85
C TYR A 406 -5.52 -14.79 -21.45
N SER A 407 -6.55 -15.57 -21.78
CA SER A 407 -6.38 -16.83 -22.47
C SER A 407 -6.35 -16.57 -23.98
N ASP A 408 -5.21 -16.85 -24.61
CA ASP A 408 -5.05 -16.82 -26.06
C ASP A 408 -5.49 -18.16 -26.65
N VAL A 409 -6.68 -18.21 -27.24
CA VAL A 409 -7.31 -19.46 -27.70
C VAL A 409 -6.92 -19.74 -29.16
N GLY A 410 -5.64 -20.06 -29.40
CA GLY A 410 -5.11 -20.25 -30.76
C GLY A 410 -4.14 -21.43 -30.98
N ALA A 411 -3.53 -21.99 -29.94
CA ALA A 411 -2.62 -23.13 -30.08
C ALA A 411 -3.03 -24.25 -29.12
N THR A 412 -2.65 -25.48 -29.44
CA THR A 412 -3.02 -26.74 -28.76
C THR A 412 -2.46 -26.89 -27.32
N ALA A 413 -2.17 -25.77 -26.65
CA ALA A 413 -1.91 -25.61 -25.24
C ALA A 413 -2.47 -24.25 -24.79
N THR A 414 -3.31 -24.23 -23.74
CA THR A 414 -3.86 -23.03 -23.08
C THR A 414 -2.71 -22.13 -22.63
N SER A 415 -2.25 -21.24 -23.51
CA SER A 415 -1.14 -20.35 -23.23
C SER A 415 -1.72 -19.07 -22.66
N THR A 416 -1.74 -18.96 -21.34
CA THR A 416 -2.07 -17.69 -20.67
C THR A 416 -0.98 -16.69 -21.02
N ARG A 417 -1.37 -15.58 -21.63
CA ARG A 417 -0.50 -14.42 -21.79
C ARG A 417 -0.72 -13.49 -20.62
N SER A 418 0.36 -13.02 -20.02
CA SER A 418 0.33 -12.05 -18.93
C SER A 418 1.27 -10.90 -19.24
N ASP A 419 0.84 -9.69 -18.92
CA ASP A 419 1.71 -8.52 -18.89
C ASP A 419 1.61 -7.85 -17.51
N THR A 420 2.62 -7.07 -17.16
CA THR A 420 2.74 -6.44 -15.85
C THR A 420 3.05 -4.96 -15.98
N ALA A 421 2.39 -4.14 -15.17
CA ALA A 421 2.68 -2.72 -15.04
C ALA A 421 2.91 -2.36 -13.56
N ASN A 422 3.86 -1.47 -13.31
CA ASN A 422 4.08 -0.93 -11.97
C ASN A 422 3.05 0.17 -11.70
N VAL A 423 2.45 0.14 -10.52
CA VAL A 423 1.54 1.17 -10.04
C VAL A 423 2.33 2.21 -9.26
N ASP A 424 2.33 3.44 -9.74
CA ASP A 424 2.92 4.60 -9.07
C ASP A 424 1.82 5.60 -8.75
N LEU A 425 1.50 5.73 -7.47
CA LEU A 425 0.51 6.67 -6.97
C LEU A 425 1.16 7.92 -6.34
N LYS A 426 2.49 7.99 -6.36
CA LYS A 426 3.23 9.06 -5.70
C LYS A 426 3.34 10.26 -6.64
N ALA A 427 2.92 11.43 -6.16
CA ALA A 427 3.11 12.66 -6.90
C ALA A 427 4.58 13.14 -6.81
N PRO A 428 5.08 13.88 -7.82
CA PRO A 428 6.42 14.47 -7.74
C PRO A 428 6.49 15.49 -6.59
N THR A 429 7.69 15.70 -6.04
CA THR A 429 7.97 16.73 -5.03
C THR A 429 8.58 17.96 -5.68
N VAL A 430 8.24 19.14 -5.15
CA VAL A 430 8.83 20.43 -5.56
C VAL A 430 9.54 21.04 -4.36
N ALA A 431 10.85 21.25 -4.47
CA ALA A 431 11.66 21.89 -3.44
C ALA A 431 12.10 23.28 -3.91
N VAL A 432 11.70 24.32 -3.17
CA VAL A 432 12.17 25.69 -3.40
C VAL A 432 13.64 25.80 -3.00
N VAL A 433 14.53 26.03 -3.96
CA VAL A 433 15.98 26.11 -3.73
C VAL A 433 16.39 27.54 -3.41
N SER A 434 15.99 28.50 -4.25
CA SER A 434 16.34 29.90 -4.09
C SER A 434 15.41 30.79 -4.92
N PRO A 435 15.04 31.99 -4.44
CA PRO A 435 15.23 32.49 -3.08
C PRO A 435 14.40 31.67 -2.08
N ALA A 436 14.84 31.62 -0.82
CA ALA A 436 14.06 30.96 0.23
C ALA A 436 12.66 31.61 0.35
N HIS A 437 11.65 30.81 0.69
CA HIS A 437 10.29 31.34 0.87
C HIS A 437 10.25 32.45 1.93
N LYS A 438 9.53 33.54 1.63
CA LYS A 438 9.44 34.77 2.45
C LYS A 438 10.78 35.49 2.65
N SER A 439 11.72 35.32 1.70
CA SER A 439 12.95 36.09 1.66
C SER A 439 12.72 37.52 1.14
N TRP A 440 13.66 38.39 1.49
CA TRP A 440 13.64 39.82 1.13
C TRP A 440 14.84 40.15 0.27
N THR A 441 14.63 40.99 -0.74
CA THR A 441 15.70 41.42 -1.65
C THR A 441 15.52 42.87 -2.05
N ASN A 442 16.63 43.62 -2.08
CA ASN A 442 16.69 44.97 -2.64
C ASN A 442 17.24 45.00 -4.07
N THR A 443 17.39 43.83 -4.68
CA THR A 443 18.01 43.69 -6.00
C THR A 443 16.94 43.31 -7.02
N TYR A 444 16.76 44.15 -8.03
CA TYR A 444 15.82 43.90 -9.14
C TYR A 444 16.09 42.59 -9.89
N SER A 445 17.36 42.19 -10.04
CA SER A 445 17.72 40.93 -10.70
C SER A 445 17.60 39.77 -9.72
N GLN A 446 16.75 38.81 -10.03
CA GLN A 446 16.49 37.62 -9.21
C GLN A 446 16.63 36.36 -10.06
N THR A 447 17.10 35.27 -9.45
CA THR A 447 17.08 33.96 -10.08
C THR A 447 16.25 33.03 -9.20
N LEU A 448 15.09 32.64 -9.72
CA LEU A 448 14.18 31.69 -9.08
C LEU A 448 14.61 30.29 -9.48
N THR A 449 14.78 29.40 -8.51
CA THR A 449 15.23 28.02 -8.71
C THR A 449 14.45 27.09 -7.81
N ALA A 450 13.96 26.00 -8.40
CA ALA A 450 13.34 24.90 -7.68
C ALA A 450 13.79 23.57 -8.27
N ASP A 451 13.77 22.53 -7.45
CA ASP A 451 14.00 21.16 -7.88
C ASP A 451 12.67 20.43 -7.92
N VAL A 452 12.42 19.72 -9.02
CA VAL A 452 11.27 18.83 -9.20
C VAL A 452 11.80 17.41 -9.22
N THR A 453 11.38 16.59 -8.28
CA THR A 453 11.86 15.22 -8.13
C THR A 453 10.68 14.27 -8.12
N ASP A 454 10.70 13.27 -8.99
CA ASP A 454 9.81 12.13 -8.87
C ASP A 454 10.50 11.05 -8.04
N GLU A 455 9.94 10.77 -6.87
CA GLU A 455 10.53 9.86 -5.90
C GLU A 455 10.08 8.43 -6.19
N VAL A 456 10.96 7.45 -5.93
CA VAL A 456 10.58 6.05 -6.05
C VAL A 456 9.40 5.72 -5.13
N SER A 457 8.42 5.02 -5.68
CA SER A 457 7.33 4.36 -4.99
C SER A 457 7.88 3.28 -4.05
N ALA A 458 7.05 2.80 -3.11
CA ALA A 458 7.46 1.79 -2.12
C ALA A 458 8.02 0.48 -2.74
N GLY A 459 7.64 0.16 -3.99
CA GLY A 459 8.14 -0.98 -4.76
C GLY A 459 9.50 -0.77 -5.45
N GLY A 460 10.16 0.37 -5.24
CA GLY A 460 11.46 0.69 -5.83
C GLY A 460 11.42 1.18 -7.29
N TYR A 461 10.22 1.40 -7.83
CA TYR A 461 10.00 1.95 -9.17
C TYR A 461 9.51 3.39 -9.08
N ALA A 462 9.80 4.20 -10.10
CA ALA A 462 9.24 5.53 -10.27
C ALA A 462 8.72 5.61 -11.70
N SER A 463 7.53 6.21 -11.92
CA SER A 463 7.05 6.51 -13.28
C SER A 463 8.04 7.41 -14.03
N GLY A 464 8.85 8.14 -13.27
CA GLY A 464 9.85 9.06 -13.72
C GLY A 464 9.21 10.40 -14.07
N ILE A 465 10.08 11.35 -14.37
CA ILE A 465 9.67 12.66 -14.84
C ILE A 465 10.43 12.99 -16.12
N VAL A 466 9.71 13.48 -17.13
CA VAL A 466 10.32 14.04 -18.35
C VAL A 466 10.46 15.55 -18.23
N GLN A 467 11.43 16.12 -18.95
CA GLN A 467 11.69 17.56 -18.94
C GLN A 467 10.44 18.40 -19.21
N ALA A 468 9.57 17.98 -20.14
CA ALA A 468 8.33 18.66 -20.49
C ALA A 468 7.31 18.74 -19.34
N ASN A 469 7.41 17.87 -18.33
CA ASN A 469 6.53 17.89 -17.18
C ASN A 469 7.07 18.76 -16.02
N ALA A 470 8.27 19.32 -16.17
CA ALA A 470 8.93 20.18 -15.18
C ALA A 470 9.46 21.48 -15.79
N ASP A 471 8.96 21.91 -16.95
CA ASP A 471 9.52 22.99 -17.77
C ASP A 471 8.98 24.40 -17.43
N THR A 472 7.98 24.48 -16.55
CA THR A 472 7.22 25.71 -16.34
C THR A 472 7.48 26.29 -14.95
N LEU A 473 7.86 27.57 -14.89
CA LEU A 473 7.95 28.34 -13.65
C LEU A 473 7.16 29.65 -13.80
N MET A 474 6.17 29.80 -12.93
CA MET A 474 5.21 30.90 -12.94
C MET A 474 5.61 31.97 -11.93
N VAL A 475 5.39 33.23 -12.29
CA VAL A 475 5.65 34.38 -11.41
C VAL A 475 4.43 35.30 -11.46
N ASN A 476 3.92 35.65 -10.29
CA ASN A 476 2.88 36.64 -10.10
C ASN A 476 3.50 37.89 -9.47
N ARG A 477 3.45 38.98 -10.22
CA ARG A 477 4.10 40.26 -9.91
C ARG A 477 3.04 41.32 -9.60
N LEU A 478 3.36 42.33 -8.81
CA LEU A 478 2.41 43.41 -8.52
C LEU A 478 2.10 44.27 -9.75
N SER A 479 3.07 44.49 -10.65
CA SER A 479 2.85 45.30 -11.86
C SER A 479 2.10 44.59 -12.98
N ASN A 480 1.92 43.26 -12.91
CA ASN A 480 1.27 42.46 -13.94
C ASN A 480 0.57 41.24 -13.31
N THR A 481 -0.74 41.13 -13.49
CA THR A 481 -1.60 40.18 -12.75
C THR A 481 -1.29 38.70 -13.00
N THR A 482 -0.41 38.35 -13.94
CA THR A 482 0.35 37.09 -13.97
C THR A 482 1.40 37.18 -15.09
N ASP A 483 2.67 36.94 -14.79
CA ASP A 483 3.72 36.92 -15.81
C ASP A 483 3.63 35.61 -16.61
N SER A 484 3.82 35.67 -17.92
CA SER A 484 3.62 34.52 -18.82
C SER A 484 4.48 33.31 -18.42
N ALA A 485 3.89 32.12 -18.56
CA ALA A 485 4.58 30.84 -18.47
C ALA A 485 5.77 30.85 -19.43
N ALA A 486 6.98 30.63 -18.91
CA ALA A 486 8.14 30.41 -19.74
C ALA A 486 8.32 28.89 -19.88
N SER A 487 8.34 28.37 -21.10
CA SER A 487 8.88 27.03 -21.36
C SER A 487 10.39 27.14 -21.20
N LEU A 488 10.85 26.73 -20.02
CA LEU A 488 12.26 26.73 -19.65
C LEU A 488 12.88 25.41 -20.10
N VAL A 489 14.21 25.33 -20.05
CA VAL A 489 14.93 24.07 -20.29
C VAL A 489 15.49 23.60 -18.96
N PRO A 490 14.75 22.78 -18.17
CA PRO A 490 15.22 22.24 -16.91
C PRO A 490 16.50 21.44 -17.09
N THR A 491 17.43 21.61 -16.16
CA THR A 491 18.68 20.83 -16.11
C THR A 491 18.48 19.56 -15.31
N LEU A 492 18.90 18.42 -15.84
CA LEU A 492 18.87 17.15 -15.12
C LEU A 492 19.80 17.23 -13.91
N LYS A 493 19.26 17.02 -12.70
CA LYS A 493 19.99 17.03 -11.44
C LYS A 493 20.41 15.62 -11.03
N ALA A 494 19.50 14.67 -11.17
CA ALA A 494 19.69 13.24 -10.91
C ALA A 494 18.69 12.42 -11.74
N THR A 495 18.77 11.09 -11.71
CA THR A 495 17.72 10.22 -12.26
C THR A 495 16.38 10.62 -11.67
N ASN A 496 15.40 10.98 -12.51
CA ASN A 496 14.07 11.47 -12.13
C ASN A 496 14.03 12.79 -11.34
N SER A 497 15.05 13.64 -11.49
CA SER A 497 15.07 14.96 -10.84
C SER A 497 15.59 16.04 -11.78
N TYR A 498 14.85 17.14 -11.90
CA TYR A 498 15.23 18.31 -12.68
C TYR A 498 15.29 19.56 -11.81
N THR A 499 16.31 20.39 -12.05
CA THR A 499 16.37 21.76 -11.54
C THR A 499 15.82 22.71 -12.60
N ILE A 500 14.80 23.49 -12.23
CA ILE A 500 14.24 24.56 -13.04
C ILE A 500 14.72 25.91 -12.51
N SER A 501 15.33 26.71 -13.38
CA SER A 501 15.82 28.04 -13.03
C SER A 501 15.31 29.10 -14.00
N ARG A 502 14.81 30.21 -13.46
CA ARG A 502 14.35 31.38 -14.21
C ARG A 502 15.01 32.65 -13.67
N SER A 503 15.86 33.28 -14.48
CA SER A 503 16.34 34.64 -14.18
C SER A 503 15.28 35.66 -14.60
N ILE A 504 14.92 36.55 -13.68
CA ILE A 504 13.94 37.62 -13.88
C ILE A 504 14.54 38.96 -13.47
N THR A 505 14.10 40.02 -14.15
CA THR A 505 14.40 41.40 -13.76
C THR A 505 13.10 42.05 -13.33
N LEU A 506 12.96 42.28 -12.03
CA LEU A 506 11.84 42.99 -11.42
C LEU A 506 11.98 44.50 -11.66
N VAL A 507 10.88 45.24 -11.59
CA VAL A 507 10.88 46.71 -11.72
C VAL A 507 10.43 47.38 -10.42
N ALA A 508 10.60 48.70 -10.32
CA ALA A 508 10.13 49.47 -9.16
C ALA A 508 8.61 49.30 -8.90
N ALA A 509 7.81 49.09 -9.95
CA ALA A 509 6.38 48.80 -9.83
C ALA A 509 6.06 47.40 -9.26
N ASP A 510 7.07 46.53 -9.09
CA ASP A 510 6.94 45.21 -8.45
C ASP A 510 7.31 45.23 -6.96
N GLU A 511 7.53 46.41 -6.38
CA GLU A 511 7.81 46.57 -4.95
C GLU A 511 6.71 45.94 -4.09
N GLY A 512 7.12 45.11 -3.12
CA GLY A 512 6.24 44.29 -2.30
C GLY A 512 6.31 42.79 -2.62
N LEU A 513 5.19 42.09 -2.43
CA LEU A 513 5.13 40.63 -2.50
C LEU A 513 5.09 40.11 -3.95
N VAL A 514 6.17 39.44 -4.36
CA VAL A 514 6.23 38.61 -5.57
C VAL A 514 5.96 37.16 -5.19
N ARG A 515 5.05 36.50 -5.92
CA ARG A 515 4.71 35.08 -5.73
C ARG A 515 5.21 34.27 -6.91
N TRP A 516 5.67 33.05 -6.69
CA TRP A 516 6.09 32.16 -7.77
C TRP A 516 5.85 30.68 -7.42
N TRP A 517 5.73 29.84 -8.44
CA TRP A 517 5.45 28.41 -8.28
C TRP A 517 5.83 27.61 -9.52
N VAL A 518 5.93 26.30 -9.36
CA VAL A 518 6.24 25.33 -10.42
C VAL A 518 5.05 24.37 -10.55
N PRO A 519 4.31 24.43 -11.66
CA PRO A 519 3.37 23.38 -12.04
C PRO A 519 4.14 22.19 -12.60
N ALA A 520 3.99 21.03 -11.97
CA ALA A 520 4.65 19.81 -12.41
C ALA A 520 3.73 18.59 -12.26
N LYS A 521 4.01 17.57 -13.06
CA LYS A 521 3.42 16.24 -12.96
C LYS A 521 4.48 15.19 -13.25
N ASP A 522 4.30 13.95 -12.81
CA ASP A 522 5.17 12.86 -13.24
C ASP A 522 4.69 12.28 -14.59
N ASN A 523 5.27 11.16 -15.02
CA ASN A 523 4.86 10.47 -16.24
C ASN A 523 3.56 9.67 -16.07
N ALA A 524 3.19 9.28 -14.85
CA ALA A 524 1.89 8.70 -14.54
C ALA A 524 0.76 9.74 -14.56
N GLY A 525 1.10 11.04 -14.52
CA GLY A 525 0.17 12.15 -14.45
C GLY A 525 -0.21 12.58 -13.04
N ASN A 526 0.44 12.04 -12.00
CA ASN A 526 0.23 12.44 -10.62
C ASN A 526 0.67 13.88 -10.40
N VAL A 527 -0.06 14.60 -9.54
CA VAL A 527 0.16 16.02 -9.26
C VAL A 527 0.24 16.26 -7.76
N THR A 528 1.19 17.06 -7.32
CA THR A 528 1.33 17.40 -5.91
C THR A 528 0.19 18.32 -5.48
N LYS A 529 -0.25 18.22 -4.23
CA LYS A 529 -1.35 19.04 -3.71
C LYS A 529 -1.00 20.53 -3.72
N TYR A 530 -1.79 21.34 -4.43
CA TYR A 530 -1.52 22.77 -4.68
C TYR A 530 -2.60 23.72 -4.15
N ASP A 531 -3.76 23.21 -3.73
CA ASP A 531 -4.92 23.98 -3.29
C ASP A 531 -5.08 24.00 -1.76
N ASP A 532 -5.48 25.16 -1.23
CA ASP A 532 -5.81 25.28 0.20
C ASP A 532 -7.28 24.92 0.40
N THR A 533 -7.53 23.68 0.82
CA THR A 533 -8.89 23.16 1.04
C THR A 533 -9.46 23.52 2.41
N ARG A 534 -8.74 24.30 3.23
CA ARG A 534 -9.21 24.70 4.57
C ARG A 534 -10.36 25.69 4.49
N THR A 535 -11.36 25.48 5.33
CA THR A 535 -12.41 26.46 5.59
C THR A 535 -11.86 27.67 6.37
N LYS A 536 -12.56 28.81 6.30
CA LYS A 536 -12.20 30.01 7.08
C LYS A 536 -12.04 29.73 8.59
N ALA A 537 -12.82 28.80 9.15
CA ALA A 537 -12.74 28.41 10.55
C ALA A 537 -11.46 27.61 10.87
N GLN A 538 -11.08 26.67 10.00
CA GLN A 538 -9.85 25.89 10.14
C GLN A 538 -8.59 26.78 10.03
N VAL A 539 -8.64 27.78 9.15
CA VAL A 539 -7.59 28.81 9.07
C VAL A 539 -7.46 29.58 10.40
N ALA A 540 -8.58 29.97 11.01
CA ALA A 540 -8.58 30.67 12.30
C ALA A 540 -8.10 29.79 13.48
N GLN A 541 -8.20 28.46 13.35
CA GLN A 541 -7.71 27.49 14.34
C GLN A 541 -6.27 27.02 14.06
N ALA A 542 -5.56 27.64 13.12
CA ALA A 542 -4.20 27.28 12.74
C ALA A 542 -4.01 25.82 12.28
N VAL A 543 -5.05 25.22 11.69
CA VAL A 543 -4.94 23.90 11.04
C VAL A 543 -3.93 23.97 9.89
N THR A 544 -3.02 23.00 9.79
CA THR A 544 -1.96 22.94 8.78
C THR A 544 -2.53 23.05 7.36
N ASN A 545 -1.92 23.90 6.52
CA ASN A 545 -2.33 24.07 5.12
C ASN A 545 -1.97 22.80 4.31
N PRO A 546 -2.93 22.15 3.64
CA PRO A 546 -2.68 20.94 2.87
C PRO A 546 -1.93 21.20 1.54
N ALA A 547 -1.89 22.44 1.03
CA ALA A 547 -1.10 22.78 -0.15
C ALA A 547 0.40 22.80 0.16
N ILE A 548 1.19 22.18 -0.72
CA ILE A 548 2.65 22.14 -0.63
C ILE A 548 3.25 23.43 -1.19
N LEU A 549 4.31 23.91 -0.52
CA LEU A 549 4.99 25.15 -0.86
C LEU A 549 5.55 25.13 -2.29
N GLY A 550 5.23 26.15 -3.08
CA GLY A 550 5.81 26.38 -4.40
C GLY A 550 5.22 25.50 -5.52
N VAL A 551 4.24 24.65 -5.23
CA VAL A 551 3.57 23.79 -6.22
C VAL A 551 2.41 24.53 -6.88
N GLY A 552 2.25 24.41 -8.21
CA GLY A 552 1.08 24.90 -8.94
C GLY A 552 0.30 23.83 -9.69
N ASN A 553 -0.87 24.22 -10.20
CA ASN A 553 -1.74 23.35 -11.00
C ASN A 553 -1.19 23.18 -12.43
N PRO A 554 -0.79 21.97 -12.87
CA PRO A 554 -0.27 21.77 -14.23
C PRO A 554 -1.33 21.86 -15.33
N ALA A 555 -2.63 21.71 -15.01
CA ALA A 555 -3.72 21.90 -15.97
C ALA A 555 -4.09 23.38 -16.16
N ILE A 556 -3.94 24.20 -15.10
CA ILE A 556 -4.23 25.64 -15.12
C ILE A 556 -3.05 26.37 -14.49
N VAL A 557 -1.94 26.44 -15.23
CA VAL A 557 -0.65 26.95 -14.72
C VAL A 557 -0.73 28.37 -14.15
N THR A 558 -1.67 29.20 -14.63
CA THR A 558 -1.84 30.60 -14.23
C THR A 558 -2.56 30.80 -12.91
N SER A 559 -3.21 29.78 -12.35
CA SER A 559 -3.90 29.92 -11.06
C SER A 559 -2.88 30.04 -9.93
N VAL A 560 -3.06 31.04 -9.06
CA VAL A 560 -2.21 31.17 -7.88
C VAL A 560 -2.53 30.03 -6.89
N PRO A 561 -1.54 29.21 -6.51
CA PRO A 561 -1.77 28.09 -5.60
C PRO A 561 -1.95 28.55 -4.15
N GLY A 562 -2.49 27.65 -3.31
CA GLY A 562 -2.74 27.88 -1.88
C GLY A 562 -1.48 28.24 -1.10
N GLN A 563 -0.31 27.74 -1.53
CA GLN A 563 1.00 28.03 -0.95
C GLN A 563 2.08 28.37 -1.99
N ALA A 564 1.90 29.45 -2.76
CA ALA A 564 2.95 29.94 -3.64
C ALA A 564 4.25 30.31 -2.86
N ALA A 565 5.41 30.07 -3.46
CA ALA A 565 6.67 30.59 -2.95
C ALA A 565 6.67 32.12 -2.99
N GLN A 566 7.30 32.76 -2.00
CA GLN A 566 7.18 34.21 -1.77
C GLN A 566 8.56 34.84 -1.75
N LEU A 567 8.69 35.96 -2.44
CA LEU A 567 9.85 36.84 -2.47
C LEU A 567 9.36 38.27 -2.30
N ASN A 568 9.89 39.00 -1.34
CA ASN A 568 9.54 40.40 -1.11
C ASN A 568 10.60 41.30 -1.72
N LEU A 569 10.23 42.07 -2.73
CA LEU A 569 11.10 43.07 -3.36
C LEU A 569 11.01 44.40 -2.61
N ASP A 570 12.14 44.84 -2.08
CA ASP A 570 12.30 46.06 -1.29
C ASP A 570 13.41 46.93 -1.88
N VAL A 571 13.10 47.59 -2.99
CA VAL A 571 14.04 48.37 -3.82
C VAL A 571 13.99 49.87 -3.57
N THR A 572 12.95 50.34 -2.89
CA THR A 572 12.86 51.72 -2.43
C THR A 572 13.64 51.84 -1.14
N ALA A 573 14.55 52.81 -1.04
CA ALA A 573 15.21 53.10 0.24
C ALA A 573 14.13 53.49 1.26
N GLY A 574 13.72 52.58 2.13
CA GLY A 574 12.58 52.79 3.01
C GLY A 574 12.75 53.99 3.94
N THR A 575 11.87 54.97 3.86
CA THR A 575 11.23 55.52 5.06
C THR A 575 10.25 54.47 5.58
N ILE A 576 10.19 54.27 6.89
CA ILE A 576 9.80 52.98 7.46
C ILE A 576 8.28 52.72 7.48
N SER A 577 7.86 51.48 7.17
CA SER A 577 6.58 50.87 7.58
C SER A 577 6.68 49.33 7.60
N ALA A 578 6.15 48.70 8.65
CA ALA A 578 6.30 47.27 8.96
C ALA A 578 5.12 46.42 8.47
N THR A 579 5.39 45.43 7.63
CA THR A 579 4.79 44.09 7.74
C THR A 579 5.61 43.10 6.92
N SER A 580 6.06 42.04 7.59
CA SER A 580 6.95 40.97 7.14
C SER A 580 8.43 41.35 6.93
N THR A 581 9.29 40.34 7.03
CA THR A 581 10.68 40.28 7.53
C THR A 581 11.79 41.01 6.75
N GLY A 582 11.79 42.34 6.74
CA GLY A 582 12.96 43.14 6.33
C GLY A 582 13.12 44.37 7.21
N GLY A 583 13.51 44.19 8.47
CA GLY A 583 13.45 45.24 9.49
C GLY A 583 14.26 46.49 9.17
N LYS A 584 13.58 47.55 8.70
CA LYS A 584 13.85 48.91 9.13
C LYS A 584 12.84 49.24 10.24
N LEU A 585 13.36 49.76 11.35
CA LEU A 585 12.63 50.10 12.59
C LEU A 585 11.74 51.32 12.38
N ASP A 586 10.41 51.23 12.58
CA ASP A 586 9.52 52.39 12.41
C ASP A 586 9.67 53.34 13.60
N THR A 587 10.52 54.34 13.45
CA THR A 587 10.85 55.29 14.51
C THR A 587 9.89 56.48 14.60
N ARG A 588 8.78 56.50 13.84
CA ARG A 588 7.90 57.68 13.75
C ARG A 588 7.19 58.03 15.07
N LEU A 589 7.13 57.08 16.02
CA LEU A 589 6.63 57.26 17.39
C LEU A 589 7.65 56.82 18.46
N THR A 590 8.97 56.97 18.24
CA THR A 590 9.95 56.81 19.34
C THR A 590 9.70 57.78 20.50
N THR A 591 8.97 58.86 20.24
CA THR A 591 8.35 59.73 21.23
C THR A 591 6.85 59.77 20.95
N ILE A 592 6.03 59.35 21.92
CA ILE A 592 4.57 59.37 21.81
C ILE A 592 4.11 60.84 21.66
N PRO A 593 3.45 61.24 20.56
CA PRO A 593 2.91 62.59 20.42
C PRO A 593 1.83 62.80 21.48
N THR A 594 2.14 63.63 22.46
CA THR A 594 1.23 64.12 23.48
C THR A 594 1.18 65.64 23.41
N GLY A 595 0.01 66.23 23.59
CA GLY A 595 -0.15 67.68 23.62
C GLY A 595 -1.44 68.08 24.32
N SER A 596 -1.76 69.37 24.26
CA SER A 596 -3.00 69.91 24.82
C SER A 596 -3.72 70.72 23.75
N MET A 597 -5.01 70.47 23.56
CA MET A 597 -5.83 71.20 22.60
C MET A 597 -5.84 72.69 22.94
N THR A 598 -5.70 73.54 21.92
CA THR A 598 -5.58 75.01 22.10
C THR A 598 -6.72 75.80 21.46
N ALA A 599 -7.66 75.13 20.79
CA ALA A 599 -8.77 75.80 20.12
C ALA A 599 -9.88 76.17 21.11
N THR A 600 -10.49 77.35 20.91
CA THR A 600 -11.48 77.94 21.82
C THR A 600 -12.90 77.37 21.70
N SER A 601 -13.11 76.37 20.83
CA SER A 601 -14.43 75.81 20.53
C SER A 601 -14.44 74.29 20.74
N THR A 602 -15.47 73.78 21.41
CA THR A 602 -15.69 72.36 21.68
C THR A 602 -16.02 71.59 20.39
N SER A 603 -15.52 70.36 20.25
CA SER A 603 -15.76 69.55 19.04
C SER A 603 -15.72 68.05 19.28
N THR A 604 -16.77 67.34 18.87
CA THR A 604 -16.88 65.87 19.00
C THR A 604 -16.05 65.07 17.99
N THR A 605 -15.42 65.73 17.01
CA THR A 605 -14.76 65.07 15.86
C THR A 605 -13.44 65.72 15.44
N VAL A 606 -13.12 66.93 15.91
CA VAL A 606 -11.96 67.70 15.43
C VAL A 606 -11.16 68.23 16.61
N LEU A 607 -9.93 67.74 16.76
CA LEU A 607 -8.94 68.31 17.66
C LEU A 607 -8.08 69.33 16.91
N THR A 608 -7.89 70.52 17.47
CA THR A 608 -6.98 71.54 16.92
C THR A 608 -5.98 72.00 17.98
N ASP A 609 -4.71 71.75 17.70
CA ASP A 609 -3.58 72.17 18.51
C ASP A 609 -2.66 73.04 17.64
N SER A 610 -2.74 74.35 17.85
CA SER A 610 -1.97 75.37 17.12
C SER A 610 -0.46 75.30 17.40
N GLN A 611 -0.04 74.59 18.45
CA GLN A 611 1.35 74.37 18.80
C GLN A 611 1.87 73.00 18.35
N ALA A 612 0.97 72.09 17.93
CA ALA A 612 1.35 70.80 17.38
C ALA A 612 1.83 70.91 15.92
N ALA A 613 2.67 69.95 15.54
CA ALA A 613 3.12 69.74 14.16
C ALA A 613 2.81 68.30 13.74
N PHE A 614 1.53 67.94 13.65
CA PHE A 614 1.07 66.58 13.27
C PHE A 614 1.54 66.15 11.87
N THR A 615 1.81 67.14 10.99
CA THR A 615 2.52 66.94 9.72
C THR A 615 3.65 67.95 9.60
N THR A 616 4.80 67.56 9.04
CA THR A 616 5.87 68.49 8.65
C THR A 616 6.17 68.29 7.16
N ALA A 617 6.68 69.31 6.47
CA ALA A 617 6.85 69.32 5.01
C ALA A 617 7.70 68.12 4.49
N GLY A 618 7.02 67.03 4.12
CA GLY A 618 7.59 65.83 3.51
C GLY A 618 7.42 64.52 4.27
N ASP A 619 7.00 64.53 5.56
CA ASP A 619 6.75 63.30 6.34
C ASP A 619 5.67 63.52 7.43
N THR A 620 4.88 62.50 7.72
CA THR A 620 3.75 62.56 8.67
C THR A 620 4.08 61.87 9.99
N LEU A 621 4.26 62.67 11.05
CA LEU A 621 4.41 62.23 12.45
C LEU A 621 3.19 61.42 12.92
N VAL A 622 2.00 61.79 12.44
CA VAL A 622 0.71 61.13 12.72
C VAL A 622 0.04 60.75 11.38
N LYS A 623 -0.56 59.57 11.27
CA LYS A 623 -1.25 59.11 10.05
C LYS A 623 -2.75 58.87 10.26
N VAL A 624 -3.50 58.96 9.16
CA VAL A 624 -4.88 58.47 9.09
C VAL A 624 -4.87 56.97 9.39
N GLY A 625 -5.69 56.54 10.35
CA GLY A 625 -5.72 55.18 10.89
C GLY A 625 -5.04 54.98 12.24
N ASP A 626 -4.21 55.93 12.71
CA ASP A 626 -3.73 55.93 14.09
C ASP A 626 -4.88 56.24 15.06
N THR A 627 -4.80 55.73 16.29
CA THR A 627 -5.79 55.99 17.34
C THR A 627 -5.36 57.19 18.17
N ILE A 628 -6.21 58.20 18.27
CA ILE A 628 -6.04 59.30 19.21
C ILE A 628 -6.95 59.07 20.42
N THR A 629 -6.40 59.27 21.61
CA THR A 629 -7.09 59.17 22.90
C THR A 629 -7.06 60.52 23.58
N ASN A 630 -8.23 61.02 23.95
CA ASN A 630 -8.36 62.11 24.91
C ASN A 630 -8.02 61.53 26.29
N LEU A 631 -6.92 61.98 26.87
CA LEU A 631 -6.44 61.52 28.18
C LEU A 631 -7.22 62.17 29.32
N THR A 632 -7.92 63.28 29.07
CA THR A 632 -8.73 63.97 30.09
C THR A 632 -9.95 63.12 30.49
N ASP A 633 -10.63 62.51 29.51
CA ASP A 633 -11.88 61.78 29.69
C ASP A 633 -11.79 60.26 29.32
N GLY A 634 -10.67 59.85 28.71
CA GLY A 634 -10.41 58.47 28.27
C GLY A 634 -11.05 58.10 26.92
N SER A 635 -11.78 59.01 26.28
CA SER A 635 -12.42 58.77 24.99
C SER A 635 -11.39 58.62 23.87
N SER A 636 -11.70 57.83 22.83
CA SER A 636 -10.76 57.62 21.73
C SER A 636 -11.45 57.40 20.39
N CYS A 637 -10.71 57.68 19.31
CA CYS A 637 -11.18 57.56 17.94
C CYS A 637 -10.01 57.29 16.99
N ALA A 638 -10.29 56.63 15.87
CA ALA A 638 -9.32 56.49 14.79
C ALA A 638 -9.29 57.78 13.95
N ILE A 639 -8.09 58.28 13.65
CA ILE A 639 -7.88 59.49 12.86
C ILE A 639 -8.33 59.25 11.43
N THR A 640 -9.22 60.09 10.91
CA THR A 640 -9.78 60.02 9.56
C THR A 640 -9.18 61.07 8.62
N ALA A 641 -8.70 62.20 9.16
CA ALA A 641 -7.94 63.20 8.42
C ALA A 641 -7.02 63.99 9.36
N LEU A 642 -5.96 64.60 8.83
CA LEU A 642 -5.12 65.53 9.60
C LEU A 642 -4.47 66.62 8.73
N THR A 643 -4.09 67.72 9.37
CA THR A 643 -3.25 68.81 8.83
C THR A 643 -2.04 68.99 9.76
N ALA A 644 -1.24 70.05 9.58
CA ALA A 644 -0.14 70.35 10.50
C ALA A 644 -0.59 70.57 11.95
N THR A 645 -1.79 71.12 12.18
CA THR A 645 -2.26 71.56 13.51
C THR A 645 -3.64 71.02 13.87
N THR A 646 -4.25 70.20 13.01
CA THR A 646 -5.63 69.72 13.20
C THR A 646 -5.70 68.23 12.92
N ILE A 647 -6.42 67.49 13.76
CA ILE A 647 -6.76 66.09 13.59
C ILE A 647 -8.27 65.97 13.54
N THR A 648 -8.78 65.18 12.60
CA THR A 648 -10.19 64.82 12.50
C THR A 648 -10.33 63.32 12.66
N CYS A 649 -11.33 62.89 13.42
CA CYS A 649 -11.67 61.50 13.62
C CYS A 649 -13.20 61.29 13.59
N ALA A 650 -13.65 60.04 13.64
CA ALA A 650 -15.07 59.76 13.90
C ALA A 650 -15.46 60.25 15.30
N ALA A 651 -16.77 60.43 15.56
CA ALA A 651 -17.24 60.87 16.88
C ALA A 651 -16.63 60.02 18.00
N LEU A 652 -16.07 60.66 19.03
CA LEU A 652 -15.40 59.99 20.15
C LEU A 652 -16.35 58.99 20.81
N ALA A 653 -15.89 57.74 20.95
CA ALA A 653 -16.66 56.70 21.60
C ALA A 653 -16.62 56.92 23.11
N ALA A 654 -17.79 57.12 23.74
CA ALA A 654 -17.90 57.30 25.18
C ALA A 654 -17.45 56.04 25.93
N VAL A 655 -16.54 56.18 26.89
CA VAL A 655 -16.10 55.08 27.75
C VAL A 655 -17.16 54.86 28.83
N THR A 656 -17.87 53.73 28.77
CA THR A 656 -18.83 53.36 29.81
C THR A 656 -18.08 52.61 30.92
N GLY A 657 -17.64 53.31 31.98
CA GLY A 657 -17.06 52.62 33.16
C GLY A 657 -16.02 53.36 34.02
N GLY A 658 -15.64 54.61 33.70
CA GLY A 658 -14.70 55.40 34.50
C GLY A 658 -15.37 56.64 35.13
N THR A 659 -14.82 57.16 36.22
CA THR A 659 -15.40 58.22 37.05
C THR A 659 -15.66 59.53 36.30
N GLY A 660 -16.92 59.79 35.92
CA GLY A 660 -17.53 61.12 36.08
C GLY A 660 -17.56 62.13 34.94
N SER A 661 -17.32 61.77 33.67
CA SER A 661 -17.59 62.70 32.54
C SER A 661 -18.38 62.02 31.42
N THR A 662 -19.50 62.63 31.02
CA THR A 662 -20.25 62.29 29.79
C THR A 662 -19.81 63.13 28.60
N GLU A 663 -18.79 63.97 28.80
CA GLU A 663 -18.10 64.71 27.76
C GLU A 663 -17.44 63.70 26.82
N ASN A 664 -17.68 63.86 25.52
CA ASN A 664 -17.09 63.05 24.46
C ASN A 664 -16.73 63.97 23.29
N ASP A 665 -16.23 65.14 23.66
CA ASP A 665 -15.78 66.21 22.81
C ASP A 665 -14.38 66.64 23.21
N TRP A 666 -13.73 67.29 22.25
CA TRP A 666 -12.43 67.91 22.41
C TRP A 666 -12.62 69.34 22.87
N ASP A 667 -12.16 69.65 24.08
CA ASP A 667 -12.27 70.94 24.76
C ASP A 667 -10.93 71.66 24.88
N ASN A 668 -10.97 72.98 25.09
CA ASN A 668 -9.75 73.76 25.26
C ASN A 668 -9.03 73.32 26.55
N GLY A 669 -7.80 72.84 26.41
CA GLY A 669 -7.00 72.29 27.51
C GLY A 669 -6.94 70.76 27.53
N ASP A 670 -7.74 70.07 26.72
CA ASP A 670 -7.73 68.60 26.71
C ASP A 670 -6.39 68.03 26.32
N THR A 671 -5.93 67.07 27.13
CA THR A 671 -4.67 66.37 26.87
C THR A 671 -4.92 65.16 26.00
N TYR A 672 -4.04 64.89 25.05
CA TYR A 672 -4.22 63.78 24.12
C TYR A 672 -2.96 62.92 23.97
N LYS A 673 -3.17 61.68 23.53
CA LYS A 673 -2.15 60.70 23.17
C LYS A 673 -2.50 60.06 21.85
N ILE A 674 -1.52 59.84 20.98
CA ILE A 674 -1.72 59.14 19.70
C ILE A 674 -0.93 57.84 19.70
N VAL A 675 -1.58 56.73 19.33
CA VAL A 675 -1.00 55.38 19.27
C VAL A 675 -1.30 54.70 17.93
N ASN A 676 -0.38 53.88 17.46
CA ASN A 676 -0.55 53.14 16.20
C ASN A 676 -1.29 51.81 16.44
N ALA A 677 -2.39 51.57 15.73
CA ALA A 677 -3.23 50.38 15.92
C ALA A 677 -2.63 49.07 15.37
N SER A 678 -1.59 49.13 14.53
CA SER A 678 -0.94 47.96 13.88
C SER A 678 0.29 47.45 14.62
N LEU A 679 0.73 48.16 15.67
CA LEU A 679 1.86 47.79 16.55
C LEU A 679 1.39 47.11 17.85
N GLY A 680 0.31 46.33 17.79
CA GLY A 680 -0.10 45.48 18.92
C GLY A 680 1.08 44.61 19.37
N ASN A 681 1.69 44.97 20.50
CA ASN A 681 2.66 44.24 21.30
C ASN A 681 3.62 43.30 20.52
N VAL A 682 4.50 43.83 19.68
CA VAL A 682 5.68 43.06 19.23
C VAL A 682 6.82 43.26 20.24
N ILE A 683 6.59 42.78 21.46
CA ILE A 683 7.62 42.29 22.38
C ILE A 683 7.09 40.94 22.87
N ALA A 684 7.34 39.90 22.10
CA ALA A 684 7.20 38.52 22.54
C ALA A 684 8.53 37.77 22.29
N LEU A 685 9.63 38.42 22.65
CA LEU A 685 10.62 37.73 23.47
C LEU A 685 10.29 38.22 24.88
N ALA A 686 9.96 37.33 25.82
CA ALA A 686 9.66 37.72 27.20
C ALA A 686 10.94 38.28 27.85
N THR A 687 11.29 39.52 27.53
CA THR A 687 12.33 40.31 28.19
C THR A 687 11.70 41.17 29.28
N GLY A 688 10.38 41.13 29.47
CA GLY A 688 9.70 41.89 30.51
C GLY A 688 9.76 41.19 31.87
N THR A 689 10.14 41.90 32.93
CA THR A 689 9.85 41.51 34.32
C THR A 689 8.93 42.53 34.99
N SER A 690 7.98 42.04 35.79
CA SER A 690 7.08 42.88 36.58
C SER A 690 7.60 43.13 38.00
N GLN A 691 8.79 42.64 38.35
CA GLN A 691 9.32 42.76 39.71
C GLN A 691 10.55 43.65 39.75
N VAL A 692 10.53 44.64 40.66
CA VAL A 692 11.66 45.53 40.94
C VAL A 692 12.02 45.42 42.42
N ASN A 693 13.27 45.09 42.72
CA ASN A 693 13.75 45.08 44.10
C ASN A 693 14.52 46.38 44.40
N LEU A 694 14.24 47.00 45.54
CA LEU A 694 14.93 48.21 46.01
C LEU A 694 15.43 48.00 47.44
N THR A 695 16.73 48.15 47.63
CA THR A 695 17.35 48.06 48.96
C THR A 695 17.62 49.46 49.53
N PHE A 696 17.24 49.66 50.79
CA PHE A 696 17.50 50.88 51.54
C PHE A 696 18.67 50.67 52.49
N ALA A 697 19.61 51.62 52.49
CA ALA A 697 20.68 51.65 53.49
C ALA A 697 20.21 52.50 54.68
N PRO A 698 19.99 51.93 55.88
CA PRO A 698 19.62 52.73 57.04
C PRO A 698 20.78 53.69 57.38
N GLY A 699 20.46 54.98 57.50
CA GLY A 699 21.40 55.98 57.98
C GLY A 699 21.84 55.67 59.42
N THR A 700 22.86 56.38 59.93
CA THR A 700 23.48 56.12 61.25
C THR A 700 22.57 56.39 62.48
N GLY A 701 21.26 56.42 62.31
CA GLY A 701 20.26 56.61 63.37
C GLY A 701 18.81 56.20 62.99
N ALA A 702 18.60 55.36 61.97
CA ALA A 702 17.28 54.92 61.51
C ALA A 702 16.98 53.46 61.92
N GLY A 703 15.71 53.15 62.21
CA GLY A 703 15.21 51.77 62.36
C GLY A 703 15.02 51.08 61.00
N ASP A 704 14.65 49.80 61.01
CA ASP A 704 14.20 49.09 59.79
C ASP A 704 12.92 49.78 59.24
N LEU A 705 12.63 49.68 57.95
CA LEU A 705 11.42 50.22 57.32
C LEU A 705 10.15 49.76 58.05
N ASP A 706 9.19 50.64 58.32
CA ASP A 706 7.89 50.26 58.86
C ASP A 706 6.95 49.86 57.71
N PRO A 707 6.59 48.57 57.55
CA PRO A 707 5.70 48.12 56.47
C PRO A 707 4.31 48.77 56.51
N ALA A 708 3.86 49.28 57.66
CA ALA A 708 2.57 49.95 57.79
C ALA A 708 2.55 51.35 57.15
N THR A 709 3.72 51.89 56.79
CA THR A 709 3.87 53.21 56.17
C THR A 709 4.25 53.14 54.69
N VAL A 710 4.23 51.94 54.10
CA VAL A 710 4.57 51.71 52.69
C VAL A 710 3.31 51.33 51.91
N ASP A 711 2.93 52.18 50.95
CA ASP A 711 1.80 51.98 50.04
C ASP A 711 2.27 52.09 48.58
N THR A 712 1.50 51.49 47.67
CA THR A 712 1.71 51.60 46.22
C THR A 712 1.74 53.05 45.70
N SER A 713 1.04 53.96 46.38
CA SER A 713 1.00 55.39 46.03
C SER A 713 2.23 56.19 46.50
N ASP A 714 3.06 55.61 47.37
CA ASP A 714 4.27 56.28 47.85
C ASP A 714 5.38 56.30 46.80
N PHE A 715 5.31 55.43 45.79
CA PHE A 715 6.32 55.29 44.75
C PHE A 715 5.73 55.48 43.37
N THR A 716 6.54 56.00 42.45
CA THR A 716 6.23 55.94 41.01
C THR A 716 7.39 55.31 40.26
N VAL A 717 7.08 54.48 39.27
CA VAL A 717 8.06 53.81 38.42
C VAL A 717 7.88 54.30 36.99
N THR A 718 8.94 54.82 36.40
CA THR A 718 8.87 55.29 35.02
C THR A 718 8.67 54.11 34.08
N GLY A 719 7.56 54.12 33.32
CA GLY A 719 7.24 53.10 32.32
C GLY A 719 6.20 52.07 32.73
N SER A 720 5.82 51.99 34.02
CA SER A 720 4.71 51.13 34.49
C SER A 720 4.06 51.70 35.75
N THR A 721 2.79 51.34 36.00
CA THR A 721 2.15 51.53 37.31
C THR A 721 2.51 50.39 38.26
N ILE A 722 2.37 50.64 39.57
CA ILE A 722 2.64 49.67 40.64
C ILE A 722 1.35 48.94 40.99
N SER A 723 1.36 47.62 40.84
CA SER A 723 0.23 46.75 41.20
C SER A 723 0.24 46.37 42.68
N SER A 724 1.43 46.21 43.27
CA SER A 724 1.62 45.93 44.68
C SER A 724 3.04 46.29 45.14
N ILE A 725 3.20 46.50 46.44
CA ILE A 725 4.50 46.71 47.09
C ILE A 725 4.55 45.87 48.36
N GLU A 726 5.67 45.20 48.60
CA GLU A 726 5.90 44.40 49.79
C GLU A 726 7.25 44.76 50.41
N VAL A 727 7.29 44.95 51.73
CA VAL A 727 8.54 45.13 52.46
C VAL A 727 9.08 43.75 52.87
N ASP A 728 10.37 43.53 52.71
CA ASP A 728 10.99 42.29 53.15
C ASP A 728 10.90 42.12 54.68
N LYS A 729 11.03 40.88 55.16
CA LYS A 729 10.89 40.57 56.59
C LYS A 729 11.90 41.30 57.48
N ALA A 730 13.03 41.72 56.92
CA ALA A 730 14.07 42.45 57.62
C ALA A 730 13.86 43.98 57.59
N GLY A 731 12.89 44.50 56.84
CA GLY A 731 12.64 45.94 56.68
C GLY A 731 13.79 46.69 56.01
N THR A 732 14.57 46.01 55.16
CA THR A 732 15.74 46.56 54.46
C THR A 732 15.51 46.75 52.97
N SER A 733 14.53 46.06 52.39
CA SER A 733 14.22 46.13 50.96
C SER A 733 12.72 46.13 50.71
N ILE A 734 12.31 46.65 49.56
CA ILE A 734 10.94 46.58 49.05
C ILE A 734 10.92 45.87 47.69
N LEU A 735 9.94 44.99 47.51
CA LEU A 735 9.62 44.36 46.23
C LEU A 735 8.41 45.09 45.63
N ILE A 736 8.62 45.78 44.53
CA ILE A 736 7.58 46.45 43.76
C ILE A 736 7.12 45.51 42.65
N THR A 737 5.83 45.20 42.60
CA THR A 737 5.20 44.51 41.47
C THR A 737 4.55 45.54 40.55
N LEU A 738 4.77 45.41 39.25
CA LEU A 738 4.35 46.33 38.20
C LEU A 738 3.18 45.76 37.41
N ASP A 739 2.19 46.60 37.09
CA ASP A 739 1.05 46.21 36.23
C ASP A 739 1.50 45.84 34.81
N ALA A 740 2.49 46.55 34.27
CA ALA A 740 3.12 46.26 32.99
C ALA A 740 4.57 45.83 33.21
N ALA A 741 4.94 44.66 32.69
CA ALA A 741 6.31 44.18 32.73
C ALA A 741 7.24 45.14 31.93
N LEU A 742 8.39 45.46 32.51
CA LEU A 742 9.42 46.30 31.89
C LEU A 742 10.55 45.43 31.35
N ASP A 743 11.12 45.83 30.21
CA ASP A 743 12.28 45.14 29.63
C ASP A 743 13.40 45.02 30.69
N THR A 744 14.00 43.85 30.83
CA THR A 744 15.03 43.56 31.84
C THR A 744 16.25 44.44 31.67
N ALA A 745 16.56 44.90 30.44
CA ALA A 745 17.64 45.86 30.20
C ALA A 745 17.24 47.32 30.52
N ALA A 746 15.98 47.58 30.89
CA ALA A 746 15.51 48.91 31.21
C ALA A 746 16.07 49.38 32.55
N LYS A 747 16.31 50.69 32.65
CA LYS A 747 16.75 51.34 33.90
C LYS A 747 15.65 52.30 34.36
N PRO A 748 14.49 51.79 34.83
CA PRO A 748 13.36 52.63 35.17
C PRO A 748 13.74 53.58 36.30
N LEU A 749 13.40 54.86 36.17
CA LEU A 749 13.56 55.83 37.25
C LEU A 749 12.46 55.61 38.28
N ILE A 750 12.83 55.69 39.55
CA ILE A 750 11.91 55.54 40.67
C ILE A 750 11.94 56.80 41.52
N ASP A 751 10.74 57.30 41.80
CA ASP A 751 10.53 58.43 42.69
C ASP A 751 9.79 57.97 43.93
N LEU A 752 10.25 58.43 45.09
CA LEU A 752 9.47 58.39 46.32
C LEU A 752 8.66 59.69 46.36
N THR A 753 7.35 59.58 46.19
CA THR A 753 6.39 60.68 46.11
C THR A 753 5.52 60.82 47.36
N GLY A 754 5.38 59.75 48.14
CA GLY A 754 4.66 59.75 49.40
C GLY A 754 5.58 59.71 50.62
N THR A 755 5.02 59.35 51.78
CA THR A 755 5.74 59.41 53.08
C THR A 755 5.91 58.00 53.61
N VAL A 756 7.15 57.50 53.55
CA VAL A 756 7.54 56.22 54.14
C VAL A 756 8.38 56.49 55.38
N ASP A 757 8.06 55.84 56.50
CA ASP A 757 8.77 55.98 57.76
C ASP A 757 9.56 54.71 58.12
N ASP A 758 10.59 54.88 58.93
CA ASP A 758 11.18 53.75 59.65
C ASP A 758 10.34 53.37 60.89
N THR A 759 10.65 52.22 61.48
CA THR A 759 10.04 51.73 62.73
C THR A 759 10.28 52.63 63.94
N ALA A 760 11.16 53.64 63.83
CA ALA A 760 11.38 54.68 64.83
C ALA A 760 10.58 55.98 64.54
N GLY A 761 9.79 56.01 63.47
CA GLY A 761 8.93 57.13 63.07
C GLY A 761 9.66 58.25 62.32
N ASN A 762 10.85 58.00 61.77
CA ASN A 762 11.57 58.95 60.94
C ASN A 762 11.21 58.75 59.47
N SER A 763 10.72 59.80 58.80
CA SER A 763 10.42 59.74 57.37
C SER A 763 11.67 59.68 56.50
N ILE A 764 11.63 58.83 55.48
CA ILE A 764 12.63 58.76 54.42
C ILE A 764 12.56 60.04 53.60
N VAL A 765 13.74 60.58 53.27
CA VAL A 765 13.83 61.79 52.44
C VAL A 765 13.31 61.48 51.03
N LEU A 766 12.30 62.24 50.59
CA LEU A 766 11.78 62.23 49.22
C LEU A 766 12.92 62.31 48.20
N PHE A 767 12.83 61.50 47.16
CA PHE A 767 13.81 61.49 46.08
C PHE A 767 13.12 61.40 44.73
N THR A 768 13.72 62.06 43.74
CA THR A 768 13.22 62.14 42.37
C THR A 768 14.34 61.83 41.39
N GLY A 769 14.01 61.16 40.30
CA GLY A 769 14.91 60.73 39.23
C GLY A 769 15.99 59.78 39.71
N LYS A 770 15.73 58.98 40.76
CA LYS A 770 16.72 57.99 41.18
C LYS A 770 16.68 56.83 40.21
N THR A 771 17.82 56.59 39.57
CA THR A 771 18.08 55.34 38.86
C THR A 771 18.37 54.30 39.95
N PRO A 772 17.54 53.26 40.12
CA PRO A 772 17.92 52.09 40.90
C PRO A 772 19.24 51.55 40.34
N ALA A 773 19.99 50.80 41.15
CA ALA A 773 21.24 50.16 40.74
C ALA A 773 21.07 49.05 39.67
N ASP A 774 19.90 49.02 39.00
CA ASP A 774 19.31 47.92 38.25
C ASP A 774 18.68 46.85 39.17
N GLY A 775 17.34 46.88 39.27
CA GLY A 775 16.57 45.99 40.14
C GLY A 775 15.67 45.02 39.38
N LEU A 776 15.81 44.97 38.05
CA LEU A 776 15.08 44.05 37.18
C LEU A 776 15.93 42.78 37.02
N SER A 777 15.42 41.64 37.47
CA SER A 777 16.14 40.38 37.25
C SER A 777 16.09 40.00 35.77
N PRO A 778 17.17 39.44 35.19
CA PRO A 778 17.17 39.04 33.78
C PRO A 778 16.13 37.95 33.53
N VAL A 779 15.63 37.83 32.29
CA VAL A 779 14.80 36.68 31.89
C VAL A 779 15.63 35.75 31.02
N ILE A 780 15.61 34.46 31.34
CA ILE A 780 16.18 33.40 30.49
C ILE A 780 15.07 32.95 29.54
N GLY A 781 15.31 33.12 28.24
CA GLY A 781 14.42 32.60 27.21
C GLY A 781 14.30 31.08 27.29
N THR A 782 13.19 30.52 26.83
CA THR A 782 12.88 29.09 26.94
C THR A 782 14.06 28.23 26.42
N PRO A 783 14.75 27.48 27.29
CA PRO A 783 15.88 26.67 26.87
C PRO A 783 15.45 25.57 25.91
N THR A 784 16.31 25.26 24.95
CA THR A 784 16.12 24.16 23.99
C THR A 784 17.07 23.03 24.35
N LEU A 785 16.52 21.81 24.42
CA LEU A 785 17.27 20.58 24.67
C LEU A 785 17.33 19.79 23.37
N THR A 786 18.53 19.48 22.90
CA THR A 786 18.73 18.77 21.61
C THR A 786 19.65 17.58 21.82
N GLY A 787 19.13 16.39 21.56
CA GLY A 787 19.86 15.13 21.63
C GLY A 787 19.75 14.33 20.34
N THR A 788 19.77 13.00 20.43
CA THR A 788 19.71 12.10 19.27
C THR A 788 18.30 11.78 18.80
N GLY A 789 17.29 11.84 19.70
CA GLY A 789 15.88 11.64 19.35
C GLY A 789 15.16 12.94 18.98
N ALA A 790 14.13 12.84 18.12
CA ALA A 790 13.44 13.97 17.50
C ALA A 790 12.00 14.22 17.99
N SER A 791 11.45 13.36 18.85
CA SER A 791 10.05 13.43 19.30
C SER A 791 9.88 13.12 20.78
N GLY A 792 9.02 13.86 21.48
CA GLY A 792 8.72 13.62 22.88
C GLY A 792 9.72 14.26 23.84
N GLN A 793 10.05 13.55 24.93
CA GLN A 793 11.09 13.98 25.87
C GLN A 793 12.46 13.98 25.15
N ALA A 794 13.34 14.93 25.47
CA ALA A 794 14.66 14.93 24.84
C ALA A 794 15.46 13.69 25.28
N VAL A 795 16.05 12.96 24.34
CA VAL A 795 16.91 11.77 24.60
C VAL A 795 18.25 11.94 23.93
N SER A 796 19.30 11.37 24.53
CA SER A 796 20.64 11.30 23.94
C SER A 796 21.33 9.99 24.26
N ASN A 797 22.12 9.48 23.32
CA ASN A 797 23.01 8.35 23.55
C ASN A 797 24.43 8.67 23.98
N GLY A 798 24.76 9.96 24.15
CA GLY A 798 26.10 10.32 24.56
C GLY A 798 26.31 11.77 24.91
N SER A 799 25.68 12.68 24.17
CA SER A 799 25.76 14.13 24.39
C SER A 799 24.46 14.84 24.10
N LEU A 800 24.01 15.66 25.06
CA LEU A 800 22.87 16.53 24.92
C LEU A 800 23.33 17.99 24.89
N THR A 801 22.82 18.75 23.92
CA THR A 801 23.07 20.17 23.77
C THR A 801 21.93 20.99 24.40
N ILE A 802 22.29 22.02 25.15
CA ILE A 802 21.38 22.94 25.82
C ILE A 802 21.66 24.33 25.28
N ALA A 803 20.73 24.92 24.54
CA ALA A 803 20.86 26.28 24.02
C ALA A 803 19.81 27.20 24.66
N PHE A 804 20.25 28.38 25.09
CA PHE A 804 19.41 29.36 25.77
C PHE A 804 19.92 30.79 25.53
N SER A 805 19.04 31.76 25.74
CA SER A 805 19.34 33.18 25.59
C SER A 805 18.80 33.98 26.76
N SER A 806 19.19 35.26 26.86
CA SER A 806 18.63 36.20 27.82
C SER A 806 18.27 37.53 27.18
N GLY A 807 17.32 38.24 27.80
CA GLY A 807 16.96 39.61 27.45
C GLY A 807 18.08 40.63 27.71
N GLU A 808 19.09 40.28 28.52
CA GLU A 808 20.18 41.17 28.90
C GLU A 808 21.55 40.46 28.92
N ALA A 809 22.62 41.25 29.01
CA ALA A 809 23.99 40.75 29.10
C ALA A 809 24.31 40.20 30.50
N ALA A 810 24.88 39.00 30.54
CA ALA A 810 25.34 38.40 31.79
C ALA A 810 26.65 39.06 32.29
N ALA A 811 26.79 39.27 33.60
CA ALA A 811 28.04 39.70 34.24
C ALA A 811 29.17 38.68 34.08
N THR A 812 28.81 37.41 34.15
CA THR A 812 29.71 36.27 34.11
C THR A 812 29.15 35.20 33.17
N THR A 813 29.97 34.23 32.80
CA THR A 813 29.47 33.06 32.07
C THR A 813 28.36 32.38 32.89
N PRO A 814 27.15 32.18 32.32
CA PRO A 814 26.08 31.50 33.01
C PRO A 814 26.48 30.11 33.47
N THR A 815 25.80 29.59 34.49
CA THR A 815 26.02 28.24 35.01
C THR A 815 24.91 27.31 34.54
N VAL A 816 25.30 26.11 34.10
CA VAL A 816 24.38 25.03 33.74
C VAL A 816 24.75 23.81 34.57
N THR A 817 23.76 23.15 35.16
CA THR A 817 23.92 21.90 35.90
C THR A 817 22.90 20.87 35.44
N GLY A 818 23.35 19.66 35.15
CA GLY A 818 22.48 18.49 34.96
C GLY A 818 22.58 17.54 36.14
N THR A 819 21.46 17.18 36.74
CA THR A 819 21.42 16.31 37.92
C THR A 819 20.60 15.07 37.61
N TYR A 820 21.18 13.88 37.80
CA TYR A 820 20.45 12.62 37.60
C TYR A 820 19.34 12.47 38.63
N LEU A 821 18.20 11.90 38.25
CA LEU A 821 17.05 11.72 39.12
C LEU A 821 16.92 10.26 39.61
N ASN A 822 16.36 10.08 40.81
CA ASN A 822 15.99 8.80 41.36
C ASN A 822 14.62 8.88 42.06
N ALA A 823 13.92 7.76 42.20
CA ALA A 823 12.64 7.69 42.91
C ALA A 823 12.85 7.47 44.42
N VAL A 824 12.01 8.12 45.25
CA VAL A 824 11.99 7.91 46.72
C VAL A 824 10.64 7.39 47.19
N SER A 825 10.60 6.87 48.42
CA SER A 825 9.38 6.35 49.06
C SER A 825 8.26 7.40 49.02
N GLY A 826 7.18 7.11 48.29
CA GLY A 826 6.10 8.06 48.00
C GLY A 826 5.92 8.34 46.50
N GLY A 827 6.84 7.89 45.65
CA GLY A 827 6.72 8.02 44.18
C GLY A 827 7.21 9.35 43.62
N ASN A 828 7.97 10.14 44.38
CA ASN A 828 8.53 11.41 43.90
C ASN A 828 9.95 11.22 43.34
N LEU A 829 10.33 12.07 42.39
CA LEU A 829 11.65 12.18 41.79
C LEU A 829 12.53 13.11 42.63
N THR A 830 13.75 12.67 42.92
CA THR A 830 14.74 13.45 43.67
C THR A 830 16.08 13.45 42.99
N ALA A 831 16.84 14.52 43.18
CA ALA A 831 18.21 14.62 42.73
C ALA A 831 19.09 13.52 43.36
N THR A 832 19.73 12.74 42.50
CA THR A 832 20.85 11.87 42.85
C THR A 832 22.08 12.73 43.11
N GLY A 833 23.00 12.29 43.97
CA GLY A 833 24.27 13.01 44.22
C GLY A 833 25.19 13.14 42.99
N SER A 834 24.81 12.57 41.84
CA SER A 834 25.49 12.66 40.55
C SER A 834 25.09 13.92 39.79
N VAL A 835 26.03 14.85 39.67
CA VAL A 835 25.86 16.15 38.99
C VAL A 835 26.89 16.29 37.87
N ALA A 836 26.44 16.79 36.71
CA ALA A 836 27.26 17.22 35.58
C ALA A 836 27.26 18.75 35.49
N THR A 837 28.45 19.34 35.44
CA THR A 837 28.66 20.80 35.30
C THR A 837 29.39 21.09 33.98
N PRO A 838 28.68 21.15 32.84
CA PRO A 838 29.29 21.39 31.54
C PRO A 838 29.93 22.77 31.44
N THR A 839 30.91 22.90 30.53
CA THR A 839 31.41 24.22 30.13
C THR A 839 30.35 24.91 29.27
N VAL A 840 30.09 26.18 29.55
CA VAL A 840 29.13 27.02 28.82
C VAL A 840 29.89 27.91 27.83
N THR A 841 29.49 27.88 26.56
CA THR A 841 30.11 28.62 25.46
C THR A 841 29.14 29.67 24.93
N SER A 842 29.61 30.89 24.66
CA SER A 842 28.77 31.93 24.03
C SER A 842 28.66 31.66 22.53
N THR A 843 27.43 31.72 22.00
CA THR A 843 27.12 31.54 20.57
C THR A 843 26.70 32.83 19.89
N GLY A 844 26.47 33.90 20.66
CA GLY A 844 26.12 35.23 20.19
C GLY A 844 25.93 36.20 21.36
N THR A 845 25.45 37.41 21.06
CA THR A 845 25.07 38.38 22.09
C THR A 845 23.92 37.82 22.92
N ASN A 846 24.13 37.69 24.23
CA ASN A 846 23.17 37.17 25.19
C ASN A 846 22.65 35.75 24.86
N ALA A 847 23.47 34.95 24.17
CA ALA A 847 23.14 33.58 23.78
C ALA A 847 24.28 32.63 24.10
N TRP A 848 23.94 31.45 24.62
CA TRP A 848 24.89 30.46 25.10
C TRP A 848 24.44 29.03 24.77
N GLU A 849 25.42 28.15 24.74
CA GLU A 849 25.26 26.72 24.57
C GLU A 849 26.09 25.96 25.63
N ALA A 850 25.52 24.88 26.17
CA ALA A 850 26.20 23.94 27.05
C ALA A 850 25.97 22.51 26.57
N ILE A 851 26.99 21.65 26.66
CA ILE A 851 26.88 20.24 26.24
C ILE A 851 27.09 19.34 27.45
N ILE A 852 26.06 18.62 27.86
CA ILE A 852 26.15 17.56 28.87
C ILE A 852 26.47 16.26 28.16
N LYS A 853 27.49 15.54 28.64
CA LYS A 853 27.90 14.23 28.10
C LYS A 853 27.77 13.15 29.17
N THR A 854 27.53 11.92 28.76
CA THR A 854 27.61 10.73 29.64
C THR A 854 28.97 10.60 30.34
N THR A 855 30.04 11.20 29.76
CA THR A 855 31.40 11.27 30.33
C THR A 855 31.62 12.42 31.31
N THR A 856 30.74 13.42 31.34
CA THR A 856 30.83 14.56 32.28
C THR A 856 30.10 14.31 33.60
N ALA A 857 29.36 13.20 33.71
CA ALA A 857 28.66 12.78 34.91
C ALA A 857 29.59 12.01 35.88
N THR A 858 29.35 12.16 37.19
CA THR A 858 30.08 11.42 38.25
C THR A 858 29.15 10.38 38.87
N GLY A 859 29.45 9.07 38.78
CA GLY A 859 28.57 8.01 39.34
C GLY A 859 28.65 6.67 38.59
N THR A 860 27.90 5.66 39.05
CA THR A 860 27.89 4.29 38.47
C THR A 860 26.88 4.10 37.34
N SER A 861 25.77 4.84 37.32
CA SER A 861 24.82 4.82 36.19
C SER A 861 25.16 5.94 35.20
N LYS A 862 25.30 5.59 33.92
CA LYS A 862 25.52 6.52 32.81
C LYS A 862 24.25 6.72 31.96
N ALA A 863 23.23 5.88 32.19
CA ALA A 863 21.90 5.99 31.61
C ALA A 863 20.93 6.52 32.68
N GLY A 864 19.81 7.09 32.25
CA GLY A 864 18.76 7.57 33.15
C GLY A 864 18.31 9.00 32.91
N LEU A 865 17.32 9.40 33.71
CA LEU A 865 16.66 10.70 33.64
C LEU A 865 17.50 11.81 34.31
N VAL A 866 17.61 12.96 33.65
CA VAL A 866 18.44 14.10 34.07
C VAL A 866 17.64 15.40 34.07
N ASN A 867 17.68 16.12 35.19
CA ASN A 867 17.08 17.45 35.35
C ASN A 867 18.11 18.56 35.11
N VAL A 868 17.77 19.56 34.30
CA VAL A 868 18.63 20.68 33.93
C VAL A 868 18.24 21.94 34.69
N ARG A 869 19.23 22.63 35.24
CA ARG A 869 19.10 23.94 35.87
C ARG A 869 20.09 24.90 35.25
N ILE A 870 19.61 26.09 34.91
CA ILE A 870 20.40 27.18 34.36
C ILE A 870 20.31 28.35 35.32
N SER A 871 21.43 28.99 35.65
CA SER A 871 21.45 30.23 36.42
C SER A 871 22.32 31.28 35.73
N LEU A 872 21.77 32.49 35.62
CA LEU A 872 22.40 33.63 34.99
C LEU A 872 22.37 34.82 35.96
N THR A 873 23.45 35.59 35.97
CA THR A 873 23.57 36.83 36.75
C THR A 873 23.87 38.00 35.81
N ASP A 874 23.13 39.09 35.91
CA ASP A 874 23.37 40.31 35.14
C ASP A 874 24.55 41.14 35.70
N ALA A 875 24.87 42.26 35.04
CA ALA A 875 25.95 43.18 35.43
C ALA A 875 25.78 43.80 36.83
N ALA A 876 24.54 43.92 37.32
CA ALA A 876 24.21 44.50 38.62
C ALA A 876 24.16 43.48 39.76
N GLY A 877 24.19 42.19 39.42
CA GLY A 877 24.16 41.09 40.38
C GLY A 877 22.79 40.45 40.57
N ASN A 878 21.76 40.83 39.79
CA ASN A 878 20.46 40.15 39.86
C ASN A 878 20.55 38.79 39.16
N THR A 879 19.89 37.79 39.74
CA THR A 879 19.99 36.39 39.29
C THR A 879 18.67 35.88 38.75
N ALA A 880 18.72 35.12 37.66
CA ALA A 880 17.59 34.38 37.12
C ALA A 880 17.91 32.90 37.01
N THR A 881 16.87 32.05 37.10
CA THR A 881 17.01 30.60 36.92
C THR A 881 15.98 30.06 35.94
N ALA A 882 16.40 29.11 35.09
CA ALA A 882 15.51 28.28 34.28
C ALA A 882 15.65 26.80 34.70
N GLY A 883 14.55 26.05 34.58
CA GLY A 883 14.43 24.72 35.18
C GLY A 883 14.09 24.78 36.67
N ILE A 884 13.37 23.77 37.17
CA ILE A 884 12.91 23.69 38.57
C ILE A 884 13.70 22.62 39.35
N ALA A 885 13.88 22.81 40.67
CA ALA A 885 14.73 21.91 41.49
C ALA A 885 14.14 20.52 41.58
N ASP A 886 12.83 20.53 41.78
CA ASP A 886 11.96 19.38 41.94
C ASP A 886 11.06 19.34 40.69
N PRO A 887 11.38 18.47 39.70
CA PRO A 887 10.68 18.44 38.42
C PRO A 887 9.25 17.91 38.50
N ASP A 888 8.81 17.33 39.62
CA ASP A 888 7.45 16.77 39.78
C ASP A 888 6.58 17.47 40.84
N SER A 889 7.09 18.54 41.47
CA SER A 889 6.37 19.39 42.42
C SER A 889 5.76 18.67 43.63
N THR A 890 6.44 17.66 44.19
CA THR A 890 6.04 16.90 45.38
C THR A 890 4.80 16.00 45.24
N THR A 891 4.24 15.86 44.04
CA THR A 891 3.03 15.05 43.81
C THR A 891 3.43 13.60 43.56
N ALA A 892 2.96 12.67 44.41
CA ALA A 892 3.20 11.24 44.24
C ALA A 892 2.79 10.77 42.83
N LEU A 893 3.72 10.17 42.09
CA LEU A 893 3.42 9.58 40.78
C LEU A 893 2.40 8.45 40.95
N SER A 894 1.20 8.65 40.42
CA SER A 894 0.11 7.65 40.41
C SER A 894 0.12 6.77 39.14
N SER A 895 1.04 7.05 38.21
CA SER A 895 1.20 6.39 36.91
C SER A 895 2.59 5.78 36.76
N SER A 896 2.72 4.75 35.91
CA SER A 896 4.01 4.12 35.57
C SER A 896 4.96 5.02 34.76
N LYS A 897 4.51 6.24 34.37
CA LYS A 897 5.31 7.27 33.69
C LYS A 897 5.39 8.56 34.52
N PRO A 898 6.53 9.28 34.47
CA PRO A 898 6.70 10.54 35.20
C PRO A 898 5.83 11.67 34.64
N VAL A 899 5.31 12.53 35.52
CA VAL A 899 4.58 13.76 35.18
C VAL A 899 5.39 14.94 35.68
N TYR A 900 5.74 15.87 34.78
CA TYR A 900 6.58 17.01 35.11
C TYR A 900 5.77 18.28 35.33
N SER A 901 6.21 19.13 36.26
CA SER A 901 5.62 20.45 36.48
C SER A 901 6.01 21.41 35.35
N THR A 902 5.17 22.42 35.12
CA THR A 902 5.44 23.49 34.15
C THR A 902 6.79 24.15 34.40
N GLY A 903 7.65 24.21 33.36
CA GLY A 903 8.98 24.80 33.45
C GLY A 903 10.10 23.84 33.86
N ALA A 904 9.80 22.55 34.09
CA ALA A 904 10.81 21.52 34.24
C ALA A 904 11.58 21.30 32.93
N LEU A 905 12.89 21.12 33.04
CA LEU A 905 13.78 20.86 31.91
C LEU A 905 14.41 19.48 32.13
N VAL A 906 13.83 18.45 31.52
CA VAL A 906 14.22 17.06 31.78
C VAL A 906 14.51 16.36 30.46
N PHE A 907 15.61 15.61 30.42
CA PHE A 907 15.98 14.76 29.31
C PHE A 907 16.47 13.40 29.82
N GLU A 908 16.65 12.44 28.95
CA GLU A 908 17.16 11.11 29.30
C GLU A 908 18.43 10.73 28.54
N PHE A 909 19.30 9.98 29.21
CA PHE A 909 20.40 9.27 28.57
C PHE A 909 20.04 7.81 28.40
N ASP A 910 19.99 7.36 27.16
CA ASP A 910 19.88 5.96 26.77
C ASP A 910 21.10 5.64 25.91
N ASN A 911 22.04 4.85 26.44
CA ASN A 911 23.43 4.86 25.99
C ASN A 911 23.99 3.53 25.49
N ARG A 912 23.15 2.50 25.40
CA ARG A 912 23.52 1.16 24.96
C ARG A 912 22.25 0.43 24.50
N LEU A 913 22.43 -0.51 23.59
CA LEU A 913 21.37 -1.41 23.15
C LEU A 913 21.21 -2.56 24.17
N ASN A 914 19.98 -2.95 24.42
CA ASN A 914 19.51 -4.13 25.15
C ASN A 914 20.12 -4.24 26.54
N GLU A 915 20.25 -3.11 27.24
CA GLU A 915 20.86 -3.03 28.57
C GLU A 915 22.28 -3.62 28.69
N GLY A 916 22.97 -3.74 27.56
CA GLY A 916 24.29 -4.34 27.50
C GLY A 916 24.33 -5.87 27.40
N ILE A 917 23.18 -6.52 27.17
CA ILE A 917 23.05 -7.97 27.11
C ILE A 917 23.07 -8.46 25.67
N ASN A 918 23.86 -9.51 25.42
CA ASN A 918 24.09 -10.06 24.09
C ASN A 918 24.06 -11.59 24.02
N THR A 919 23.49 -12.25 25.02
CA THR A 919 23.32 -13.72 25.02
C THR A 919 22.24 -14.14 24.02
N ALA A 920 22.43 -15.25 23.30
CA ALA A 920 21.45 -15.67 22.29
C ALA A 920 20.09 -16.03 22.94
N THR A 921 20.11 -16.68 24.10
CA THR A 921 18.91 -17.11 24.82
C THR A 921 18.11 -15.97 25.45
N SER A 922 18.67 -14.75 25.52
CA SER A 922 17.94 -13.58 26.00
C SER A 922 17.22 -12.83 24.88
N ILE A 923 17.46 -13.20 23.61
CA ILE A 923 16.92 -12.49 22.44
C ILE A 923 16.17 -13.43 21.51
N PHE A 924 16.63 -14.67 21.34
CA PHE A 924 16.02 -15.59 20.40
C PHE A 924 15.18 -16.66 21.09
N THR A 925 13.99 -16.90 20.57
CA THR A 925 13.20 -18.10 20.86
C THR A 925 12.78 -18.79 19.56
N ILE A 926 12.55 -20.10 19.64
CA ILE A 926 12.18 -20.91 18.48
C ILE A 926 10.89 -21.69 18.78
N SER A 927 10.01 -21.78 17.77
CA SER A 927 8.80 -22.60 17.82
C SER A 927 8.75 -23.59 16.65
N PRO A 928 8.34 -24.86 16.89
CA PRO A 928 7.90 -25.38 18.17
C PRO A 928 9.09 -25.91 19.00
N ASP A 929 9.15 -25.44 20.26
CA ASP A 929 10.34 -25.35 21.12
C ASP A 929 11.05 -26.68 21.41
N THR A 930 12.38 -26.64 21.43
CA THR A 930 13.20 -27.62 22.15
C THR A 930 14.06 -26.83 23.12
N THR A 931 13.86 -27.04 24.43
CA THR A 931 14.52 -26.27 25.48
C THR A 931 16.05 -26.25 25.24
N PRO A 932 16.65 -25.11 24.90
CA PRO A 932 18.07 -25.05 24.58
C PRO A 932 18.89 -25.29 25.86
N THR A 933 19.90 -26.15 25.76
CA THR A 933 20.86 -26.38 26.87
C THR A 933 22.10 -25.49 26.76
N THR A 934 22.22 -24.69 25.67
CA THR A 934 23.32 -23.77 25.28
C THR A 934 22.83 -22.74 24.22
N ASP A 935 23.69 -21.87 23.66
CA ASP A 935 23.39 -20.96 22.50
C ASP A 935 23.03 -21.69 21.17
N VAL A 936 22.79 -23.01 21.23
CA VAL A 936 22.41 -23.85 20.09
C VAL A 936 20.99 -24.33 20.28
N PHE A 937 20.12 -23.86 19.39
CA PHE A 937 18.73 -24.28 19.27
C PHE A 937 18.65 -25.53 18.38
N SER A 938 17.62 -26.35 18.56
CA SER A 938 17.36 -27.48 17.67
C SER A 938 15.91 -27.49 17.20
N SER A 939 15.68 -28.02 16.00
CA SER A 939 14.34 -28.25 15.49
C SER A 939 14.35 -29.44 14.55
N ASP A 940 13.28 -30.21 14.55
CA ASP A 940 13.01 -31.29 13.59
C ASP A 940 12.03 -30.88 12.49
N THR A 941 11.61 -29.61 12.46
CA THR A 941 10.85 -29.01 11.36
C THR A 941 11.75 -28.15 10.47
N ALA A 942 11.55 -28.26 9.16
CA ALA A 942 12.21 -27.43 8.15
C ALA A 942 11.64 -26.00 8.07
N SER A 943 10.56 -25.71 8.81
CA SER A 943 9.91 -24.40 8.84
C SER A 943 9.66 -23.96 10.29
N PRO A 944 10.71 -23.71 11.10
CA PRO A 944 10.56 -23.19 12.45
C PRO A 944 10.14 -21.71 12.43
N TYR A 945 9.46 -21.26 13.48
CA TYR A 945 9.26 -19.84 13.77
C TYR A 945 10.40 -19.35 14.65
N ILE A 946 11.05 -18.27 14.27
CA ILE A 946 12.13 -17.65 15.05
C ILE A 946 11.63 -16.30 15.53
N THR A 947 11.52 -16.12 16.85
CA THR A 947 11.23 -14.83 17.45
C THR A 947 12.53 -14.18 17.90
N ILE A 948 12.68 -12.91 17.60
CA ILE A 948 13.80 -12.04 17.99
C ILE A 948 13.19 -10.97 18.90
N ASP A 949 13.52 -10.98 20.17
CA ASP A 949 12.85 -10.20 21.20
C ASP A 949 13.89 -9.38 21.96
N PHE A 950 13.76 -8.07 21.89
CA PHE A 950 14.57 -7.11 22.64
C PHE A 950 13.83 -6.57 23.88
N GLY A 951 12.61 -7.05 24.16
CA GLY A 951 11.84 -6.71 25.35
C GLY A 951 12.27 -7.53 26.58
N ASN A 952 12.02 -6.97 27.76
CA ASN A 952 12.24 -7.57 29.05
C ASN A 952 11.13 -8.58 29.36
N HIS A 953 11.29 -9.78 28.81
CA HIS A 953 10.44 -10.92 29.11
C HIS A 953 11.11 -11.81 30.16
N ALA A 954 10.47 -11.95 31.33
CA ALA A 954 10.73 -13.10 32.18
C ALA A 954 10.31 -14.34 31.39
N THR A 955 11.29 -15.07 30.82
CA THR A 955 11.02 -16.27 30.02
C THR A 955 10.09 -17.19 30.79
N SER A 956 8.84 -17.35 30.32
CA SER A 956 7.87 -18.22 30.96
C SER A 956 8.29 -19.67 30.73
N GLN A 957 9.04 -20.24 31.68
CA GLN A 957 8.99 -21.68 32.04
C GLN A 957 9.73 -22.06 33.34
N ASN A 958 10.40 -21.14 34.03
CA ASN A 958 10.92 -21.42 35.38
C ASN A 958 10.83 -20.19 36.28
N THR A 959 9.78 -20.12 37.11
CA THR A 959 9.46 -19.01 38.00
C THR A 959 10.39 -18.89 39.23
N THR A 960 11.59 -19.47 39.21
CA THR A 960 12.46 -19.51 40.40
C THR A 960 13.92 -19.10 40.22
N ASP A 961 14.42 -18.82 39.03
CA ASP A 961 15.77 -18.24 38.89
C ASP A 961 15.92 -17.50 37.55
N ILE A 962 15.88 -16.17 37.63
CA ILE A 962 16.62 -15.14 36.88
C ILE A 962 15.80 -13.86 37.08
N ALA A 963 16.34 -12.93 37.88
CA ALA A 963 15.82 -11.57 37.91
C ALA A 963 15.85 -11.04 36.46
N ALA A 964 14.71 -10.59 35.95
CA ALA A 964 14.58 -9.93 34.66
C ALA A 964 15.74 -8.94 34.48
N THR A 965 16.73 -9.34 33.70
CA THR A 965 18.01 -8.65 33.54
C THR A 965 18.02 -8.25 32.08
N GLY A 966 17.66 -7.00 31.81
CA GLY A 966 17.76 -6.33 30.51
C GLY A 966 16.59 -6.52 29.54
N GLY A 967 16.43 -5.51 28.70
CA GLY A 967 15.41 -5.34 27.67
C GLY A 967 15.16 -3.85 27.41
N GLU A 968 14.89 -3.50 26.17
CA GLU A 968 14.72 -2.12 25.65
C GLU A 968 13.46 -1.45 26.18
N ASP A 969 12.47 -2.22 26.61
CA ASP A 969 11.25 -1.68 27.24
C ASP A 969 11.46 -1.25 28.70
N LYS A 970 12.60 -1.59 29.33
CA LYS A 970 12.91 -1.36 30.77
C LYS A 970 14.39 -1.10 31.04
N GLU A 971 15.03 -0.25 30.22
CA GLU A 971 16.46 0.09 30.28
C GLU A 971 16.88 0.69 31.65
N TYR A 972 16.08 1.59 32.23
CA TYR A 972 16.38 2.22 33.52
C TYR A 972 15.14 2.48 34.37
N SER A 973 14.63 1.41 34.96
CA SER A 973 13.52 1.53 35.91
C SER A 973 13.93 2.25 37.20
N LEU A 974 13.13 3.22 37.64
CA LEU A 974 13.28 3.89 38.92
C LEU A 974 12.33 3.25 39.93
N THR A 975 12.84 2.40 40.81
CA THR A 975 12.02 1.70 41.80
C THR A 975 12.00 2.42 43.15
N ALA A 976 10.80 2.70 43.67
CA ALA A 976 10.60 3.10 45.06
C ALA A 976 9.47 2.29 45.69
N SER A 977 9.78 1.46 46.69
CA SER A 977 8.80 0.53 47.31
C SER A 977 8.20 -0.44 46.27
N ALA A 978 6.89 -0.71 46.29
CA ALA A 978 6.20 -1.63 45.38
C ALA A 978 5.85 -1.04 43.99
N THR A 979 6.28 0.20 43.70
CA THR A 979 5.98 0.88 42.43
C THR A 979 7.28 1.12 41.66
N THR A 980 7.31 0.65 40.42
CA THR A 980 8.38 0.87 39.47
C THR A 980 7.94 1.91 38.46
N ILE A 981 8.74 2.97 38.31
CA ILE A 981 8.55 3.98 37.27
C ILE A 981 9.45 3.59 36.12
N GLU A 982 8.88 3.56 34.91
CA GLU A 982 9.62 3.37 33.67
C GLU A 982 9.73 4.74 32.99
N PRO A 983 10.80 5.50 33.28
CA PRO A 983 11.00 6.83 32.70
C PRO A 983 11.36 6.78 31.21
N ASP A 984 11.80 5.64 30.69
CA ASP A 984 12.20 5.50 29.29
C ASP A 984 11.06 5.80 28.32
N THR A 985 11.26 6.83 27.49
CA THR A 985 10.30 7.22 26.45
C THR A 985 10.68 6.78 25.04
N HIS A 986 11.84 6.13 24.88
CA HIS A 986 12.46 5.72 23.61
C HIS A 986 12.84 4.23 23.60
N GLY A 987 12.07 3.37 24.26
CA GLY A 987 12.34 1.92 24.34
C GLY A 987 11.92 1.11 23.11
N GLY A 988 12.07 1.65 21.90
CA GLY A 988 11.75 0.98 20.63
C GLY A 988 13.00 0.55 19.87
N VAL A 989 12.89 -0.54 19.09
CA VAL A 989 14.01 -1.15 18.35
C VAL A 989 13.72 -1.23 16.86
N GLU A 990 14.78 -1.13 16.07
CA GLU A 990 14.80 -1.36 14.63
C GLU A 990 15.87 -2.43 14.29
N ILE A 991 15.48 -3.49 13.58
CA ILE A 991 16.46 -4.44 13.01
C ILE A 991 17.11 -3.79 11.78
N THR A 992 18.42 -3.59 11.83
CA THR A 992 19.19 -2.93 10.75
C THR A 992 19.88 -3.93 9.82
N SER A 993 20.04 -5.18 10.24
CA SER A 993 20.51 -6.27 9.38
C SER A 993 20.06 -7.62 9.91
N ALA A 994 19.72 -8.54 9.02
CA ALA A 994 19.51 -9.95 9.36
C ALA A 994 20.16 -10.82 8.28
N THR A 995 21.13 -11.64 8.67
CA THR A 995 21.86 -12.51 7.75
C THR A 995 21.74 -13.95 8.20
N TRP A 996 21.28 -14.79 7.28
CA TRP A 996 21.19 -16.22 7.47
C TRP A 996 22.35 -16.94 6.77
N VAL A 997 22.91 -17.95 7.44
CA VAL A 997 23.96 -18.81 6.90
C VAL A 997 23.47 -20.25 6.95
N ASP A 998 23.49 -20.92 5.80
CA ASP A 998 23.09 -22.33 5.68
C ASP A 998 24.24 -23.30 6.01
N PRO A 999 23.99 -24.64 6.05
CA PRO A 999 25.01 -25.63 6.40
C PRO A 999 26.14 -25.73 5.37
N ASP A 1000 25.90 -25.26 4.15
CA ASP A 1000 26.88 -25.18 3.07
C ASP A 1000 27.67 -23.85 3.10
N ALA A 1001 27.47 -23.05 4.16
CA ALA A 1001 28.07 -21.74 4.40
C ALA A 1001 27.71 -20.66 3.36
N VAL A 1002 26.57 -20.82 2.68
CA VAL A 1002 25.99 -19.77 1.85
C VAL A 1002 25.30 -18.75 2.75
N SER A 1003 25.61 -17.47 2.51
CA SER A 1003 25.05 -16.35 3.26
C SER A 1003 23.94 -15.68 2.45
N THR A 1004 22.78 -15.48 3.06
CA THR A 1004 21.63 -14.79 2.48
C THR A 1004 21.17 -13.67 3.39
N ASP A 1005 20.85 -12.51 2.81
CA ASP A 1005 20.16 -11.45 3.52
C ASP A 1005 18.68 -11.82 3.66
N VAL A 1006 18.18 -11.78 4.90
CA VAL A 1006 16.80 -12.15 5.25
C VAL A 1006 16.06 -11.00 5.93
N LEU A 1007 16.63 -9.78 5.93
CA LEU A 1007 16.06 -8.62 6.60
C LEU A 1007 14.63 -8.31 6.15
N ALA A 1008 14.36 -8.42 4.85
CA ALA A 1008 13.04 -8.18 4.28
C ALA A 1008 11.98 -9.23 4.71
N ASP A 1009 12.43 -10.41 5.15
CA ASP A 1009 11.57 -11.49 5.62
C ASP A 1009 11.32 -11.42 7.14
N VAL A 1010 12.05 -10.56 7.86
CA VAL A 1010 11.84 -10.31 9.29
C VAL A 1010 10.67 -9.34 9.45
N ALA A 1011 9.56 -9.81 10.00
CA ALA A 1011 8.38 -9.02 10.31
C ALA A 1011 8.44 -8.50 11.75
N SER A 1012 8.05 -7.25 11.98
CA SER A 1012 7.81 -6.72 13.33
C SER A 1012 6.45 -7.21 13.85
N ALA A 1013 6.44 -7.78 15.05
CA ALA A 1013 5.23 -8.11 15.79
C ALA A 1013 4.80 -6.95 16.69
N ASP A 1014 5.77 -6.27 17.30
CA ASP A 1014 5.61 -5.01 18.03
C ASP A 1014 6.92 -4.18 18.01
N LEU A 1015 7.05 -3.18 18.89
CA LEU A 1015 8.19 -2.26 18.96
C LEU A 1015 9.53 -2.97 19.26
N ASN A 1016 9.50 -4.10 19.98
CA ASN A 1016 10.71 -4.79 20.45
C ASN A 1016 10.76 -6.26 20.02
N THR A 1017 9.66 -6.80 19.49
CA THR A 1017 9.51 -8.19 19.08
C THR A 1017 9.42 -8.28 17.57
N PHE A 1018 10.27 -9.11 17.00
CA PHE A 1018 10.35 -9.42 15.59
C PHE A 1018 10.27 -10.91 15.37
N VAL A 1019 9.91 -11.29 14.16
CA VAL A 1019 9.61 -12.65 13.79
C VAL A 1019 10.17 -12.93 12.41
N TRP A 1020 10.81 -14.07 12.28
CA TRP A 1020 11.22 -14.62 11.01
C TRP A 1020 10.76 -16.07 10.89
N ALA A 1021 10.07 -16.37 9.79
CA ALA A 1021 9.47 -17.68 9.53
C ALA A 1021 10.08 -18.31 8.26
N PRO A 1022 11.30 -18.87 8.33
CA PRO A 1022 11.90 -19.55 7.19
C PRO A 1022 11.07 -20.78 6.78
N SER A 1023 11.16 -21.13 5.49
CA SER A 1023 10.58 -22.36 4.96
C SER A 1023 11.65 -23.21 4.28
N THR A 1024 11.46 -24.53 4.25
CA THR A 1024 12.31 -25.49 3.51
C THR A 1024 13.79 -25.53 3.94
N LEU A 1025 14.09 -25.29 5.21
CA LEU A 1025 15.45 -25.38 5.72
C LEU A 1025 16.02 -26.80 5.57
N ALA A 1026 17.25 -26.87 5.05
CA ALA A 1026 17.99 -28.13 4.92
C ALA A 1026 18.36 -28.72 6.30
N VAL A 1027 18.56 -30.04 6.36
CA VAL A 1027 19.10 -30.67 7.56
C VAL A 1027 20.56 -30.24 7.75
N GLY A 1028 20.89 -29.71 8.92
CA GLY A 1028 22.23 -29.21 9.21
C GLY A 1028 22.26 -28.09 10.25
N THR A 1029 23.42 -27.46 10.40
CA THR A 1029 23.60 -26.31 11.29
C THR A 1029 23.51 -25.02 10.50
N HIS A 1030 22.64 -24.13 10.92
CA HIS A 1030 22.46 -22.80 10.37
C HIS A 1030 22.80 -21.74 11.42
N THR A 1031 23.03 -20.51 10.96
CA THR A 1031 23.27 -19.37 11.85
C THR A 1031 22.47 -18.16 11.37
N LEU A 1032 21.67 -17.58 12.28
CA LEU A 1032 21.07 -16.26 12.09
C LEU A 1032 21.94 -15.23 12.83
N THR A 1033 22.35 -14.18 12.13
CA THR A 1033 23.02 -13.02 12.73
C THR A 1033 22.15 -11.79 12.51
N VAL A 1034 21.76 -11.11 13.58
CA VAL A 1034 21.02 -9.85 13.50
C VAL A 1034 21.80 -8.71 14.13
N GLN A 1035 21.59 -7.50 13.63
CA GLN A 1035 22.05 -6.26 14.24
C GLN A 1035 20.85 -5.34 14.33
N ALA A 1036 20.78 -4.57 15.40
CA ALA A 1036 19.64 -3.70 15.69
C ALA A 1036 20.14 -2.33 16.15
N LYS A 1037 19.21 -1.39 16.17
CA LYS A 1037 19.40 -0.02 16.63
C LYS A 1037 18.16 0.41 17.41
N ASP A 1038 18.31 1.04 18.56
CA ASP A 1038 17.18 1.61 19.31
C ASP A 1038 16.80 3.03 18.85
N ASP A 1039 15.71 3.57 19.40
CA ASP A 1039 15.20 4.91 19.11
C ASP A 1039 16.15 6.04 19.55
N ALA A 1040 16.97 5.83 20.59
CA ALA A 1040 18.04 6.77 20.98
C ALA A 1040 19.25 6.72 20.03
N GLY A 1041 19.33 5.69 19.21
CA GLY A 1041 20.31 5.45 18.17
C GLY A 1041 21.52 4.64 18.58
N ASN A 1042 21.49 3.90 19.69
CA ASN A 1042 22.53 2.95 20.02
C ASN A 1042 22.46 1.76 19.07
N VAL A 1043 23.63 1.32 18.59
CA VAL A 1043 23.77 0.12 17.75
C VAL A 1043 24.48 -1.01 18.51
N SER A 1044 24.91 -0.75 19.75
CA SER A 1044 25.81 -1.61 20.50
C SER A 1044 25.40 -1.76 21.94
N THR A 1045 25.59 -2.98 22.46
CA THR A 1045 25.44 -3.28 23.89
C THR A 1045 26.56 -2.65 24.75
N ALA A 1046 27.60 -2.09 24.13
CA ALA A 1046 28.65 -1.37 24.84
C ALA A 1046 28.37 0.14 24.82
N VAL A 1047 28.43 0.77 26.00
CA VAL A 1047 28.18 2.20 26.20
C VAL A 1047 29.02 3.06 25.26
N GLY A 1048 28.36 3.88 24.43
CA GLY A 1048 29.00 4.83 23.53
C GLY A 1048 29.78 4.21 22.35
N SER A 1049 29.59 2.92 22.07
CA SER A 1049 30.18 2.25 20.92
C SER A 1049 29.37 2.52 19.65
N THR A 1050 30.06 2.93 18.58
CA THR A 1050 29.46 3.07 17.23
C THR A 1050 29.60 1.80 16.40
N THR A 1051 30.17 0.72 16.95
CA THR A 1051 30.29 -0.58 16.25
C THR A 1051 29.07 -1.42 16.56
N PRO A 1052 28.24 -1.78 15.56
CA PRO A 1052 27.02 -2.52 15.82
C PRO A 1052 27.30 -3.90 16.46
N THR A 1053 26.45 -4.30 17.40
CA THR A 1053 26.56 -5.63 18.03
C THR A 1053 25.84 -6.67 17.19
N SER A 1054 26.56 -7.74 16.85
CA SER A 1054 26.00 -8.88 16.14
C SER A 1054 25.45 -9.91 17.12
N PHE A 1055 24.12 -10.03 17.19
CA PHE A 1055 23.44 -11.07 17.95
C PHE A 1055 23.35 -12.33 17.09
N LYS A 1056 23.84 -13.45 17.61
CA LYS A 1056 23.99 -14.69 16.83
C LYS A 1056 23.21 -15.82 17.46
N MET A 1057 22.34 -16.43 16.66
CA MET A 1057 21.66 -17.67 16.99
C MET A 1057 22.21 -18.79 16.12
N THR A 1058 22.55 -19.92 16.73
CA THR A 1058 22.83 -21.16 15.99
C THR A 1058 21.64 -22.09 16.12
N ILE A 1059 21.16 -22.63 14.99
CA ILE A 1059 20.05 -23.58 14.97
C ILE A 1059 20.47 -24.84 14.22
N LYS A 1060 20.20 -26.00 14.81
CA LYS A 1060 20.43 -27.31 14.20
C LYS A 1060 19.09 -27.90 13.75
N ILE A 1061 18.88 -27.93 12.44
CA ILE A 1061 17.77 -28.65 11.82
C ILE A 1061 18.15 -30.13 11.72
N THR A 1062 17.36 -30.99 12.34
CA THR A 1062 17.52 -32.45 12.29
C THR A 1062 16.42 -33.09 11.46
N ALA A 1063 16.70 -34.20 10.79
CA ALA A 1063 15.65 -35.00 10.18
C ALA A 1063 14.67 -35.48 11.25
N ARG A 1064 13.37 -35.32 11.00
CA ARG A 1064 12.32 -35.86 11.89
C ARG A 1064 12.45 -37.38 11.94
N ALA A 1065 12.39 -37.94 13.14
CA ALA A 1065 12.42 -39.38 13.33
C ALA A 1065 11.06 -40.01 12.93
N ASP A 1066 11.10 -41.21 12.34
CA ASP A 1066 9.89 -41.99 12.07
C ASP A 1066 9.18 -42.35 13.37
N TYR A 1067 7.85 -42.34 13.32
CA TYR A 1067 7.04 -42.88 14.41
C TYR A 1067 7.09 -44.41 14.37
N GLY A 1068 7.30 -45.03 15.54
CA GLY A 1068 7.47 -46.48 15.65
C GLY A 1068 6.38 -47.15 16.50
N VAL A 1069 5.65 -48.09 15.90
CA VAL A 1069 4.70 -48.97 16.60
C VAL A 1069 5.31 -50.36 16.75
N ALA A 1070 5.53 -50.80 17.99
CA ALA A 1070 6.06 -52.13 18.27
C ALA A 1070 5.01 -53.22 18.01
N ILE A 1071 5.30 -54.14 17.09
CA ILE A 1071 4.46 -55.28 16.69
C ILE A 1071 5.06 -56.57 17.25
N LYS A 1072 4.22 -57.40 17.86
CA LYS A 1072 4.60 -58.72 18.38
C LYS A 1072 4.18 -59.83 17.40
N PRO A 1073 4.76 -61.04 17.46
CA PRO A 1073 4.25 -62.18 16.71
C PRO A 1073 2.78 -62.47 17.04
N GLY A 1074 1.98 -62.82 16.04
CA GLY A 1074 0.53 -63.05 16.12
C GLY A 1074 -0.30 -61.78 15.88
N SER A 1075 -1.54 -61.79 16.39
CA SER A 1075 -2.50 -60.69 16.25
C SER A 1075 -2.12 -59.47 17.08
N ASN A 1076 -2.10 -58.29 16.46
CA ASN A 1076 -1.93 -57.01 17.15
C ASN A 1076 -3.06 -56.08 16.72
N LEU A 1077 -3.56 -55.28 17.65
CA LEU A 1077 -4.53 -54.23 17.36
C LEU A 1077 -3.86 -52.86 17.53
N ILE A 1078 -3.60 -52.20 16.41
CA ILE A 1078 -2.79 -50.99 16.33
C ILE A 1078 -3.59 -49.82 15.75
N SER A 1079 -3.07 -48.61 15.88
CA SER A 1079 -3.57 -47.43 15.16
C SER A 1079 -2.41 -46.55 14.71
N ILE A 1080 -2.70 -45.65 13.78
CA ILE A 1080 -1.80 -44.54 13.46
C ILE A 1080 -2.28 -43.31 14.23
N PRO A 1081 -1.44 -42.69 15.07
CA PRO A 1081 -1.88 -41.61 15.96
C PRO A 1081 -2.10 -40.26 15.26
N ALA A 1082 -1.57 -40.05 14.06
CA ALA A 1082 -1.78 -38.84 13.26
C ALA A 1082 -1.59 -39.15 11.76
N LYS A 1083 -2.07 -38.28 10.87
CA LYS A 1083 -2.01 -38.52 9.42
C LYS A 1083 -0.56 -38.82 8.98
N PRO A 1084 -0.27 -39.99 8.40
CA PRO A 1084 1.08 -40.32 7.92
C PRO A 1084 1.40 -39.56 6.63
N SER A 1085 2.69 -39.38 6.31
CA SER A 1085 3.13 -38.74 5.05
C SER A 1085 2.71 -39.54 3.82
N GLU A 1086 2.66 -40.86 3.94
CA GLU A 1086 2.23 -41.80 2.90
C GLU A 1086 1.04 -42.60 3.42
N THR A 1087 0.03 -42.84 2.57
CA THR A 1087 -1.19 -43.58 2.97
C THR A 1087 -1.31 -44.93 2.30
N ASP A 1088 -0.52 -45.24 1.27
CA ASP A 1088 -0.56 -46.52 0.59
C ASP A 1088 -0.09 -47.65 1.52
N ILE A 1089 -0.88 -48.73 1.59
CA ILE A 1089 -0.65 -49.83 2.52
C ILE A 1089 0.70 -50.52 2.26
N ASN A 1090 1.11 -50.64 1.00
CA ASN A 1090 2.35 -51.29 0.58
C ASN A 1090 3.58 -50.38 0.72
N THR A 1091 3.37 -49.08 0.97
CA THR A 1091 4.42 -48.11 1.27
C THR A 1091 4.73 -48.05 2.77
N ILE A 1092 3.70 -48.14 3.64
CA ILE A 1092 3.88 -48.21 5.10
C ILE A 1092 4.30 -49.63 5.53
N ILE A 1093 3.73 -50.66 4.91
CA ILE A 1093 4.05 -52.07 5.15
C ILE A 1093 4.71 -52.59 3.88
N ASP A 1094 6.04 -52.49 3.83
CA ASP A 1094 6.81 -52.94 2.67
C ASP A 1094 6.74 -54.47 2.44
N SER A 1095 7.23 -54.91 1.27
CA SER A 1095 7.27 -56.33 0.91
C SER A 1095 8.16 -57.16 1.83
N ASP A 1096 9.17 -56.57 2.49
CA ASP A 1096 10.06 -57.28 3.40
C ASP A 1096 9.48 -57.43 4.83
N SER A 1097 8.37 -56.76 5.12
CA SER A 1097 7.69 -56.78 6.40
C SER A 1097 7.12 -58.17 6.72
N PRO A 1098 7.26 -58.66 7.97
CA PRO A 1098 6.67 -59.93 8.39
C PRO A 1098 5.15 -59.88 8.61
N ILE A 1099 4.51 -58.76 8.28
CA ILE A 1099 3.06 -58.61 8.32
C ILE A 1099 2.46 -59.25 7.06
N ASP A 1100 1.58 -60.24 7.24
CA ASP A 1100 0.96 -61.02 6.17
C ASP A 1100 -0.55 -60.76 6.00
N PHE A 1101 -1.17 -60.10 6.98
CA PHE A 1101 -2.60 -59.84 7.02
C PHE A 1101 -2.91 -58.54 7.77
N VAL A 1102 -3.77 -57.71 7.18
CA VAL A 1102 -4.25 -56.43 7.73
C VAL A 1102 -5.76 -56.33 7.52
N MET A 1103 -6.51 -55.94 8.54
CA MET A 1103 -7.93 -55.61 8.39
C MET A 1103 -8.34 -54.41 9.25
N THR A 1104 -9.34 -53.68 8.79
CA THR A 1104 -9.99 -52.59 9.52
C THR A 1104 -11.51 -52.68 9.37
N TYR A 1105 -12.24 -52.14 10.35
CA TYR A 1105 -13.68 -52.01 10.31
C TYR A 1105 -14.01 -50.54 10.03
N ASP A 1106 -14.60 -50.29 8.87
CA ASP A 1106 -15.08 -48.96 8.52
C ASP A 1106 -16.43 -48.74 9.20
N ASN A 1107 -16.44 -47.88 10.22
CA ASN A 1107 -17.64 -47.57 11.00
C ASN A 1107 -18.75 -46.98 10.13
N GLY A 1108 -18.40 -46.21 9.09
CA GLY A 1108 -19.37 -45.51 8.23
C GLY A 1108 -20.14 -46.45 7.31
N THR A 1109 -19.45 -47.44 6.73
CA THR A 1109 -20.08 -48.43 5.85
C THR A 1109 -20.54 -49.69 6.59
N GLY A 1110 -20.02 -49.94 7.80
CA GLY A 1110 -20.26 -51.16 8.56
C GLY A 1110 -19.59 -52.40 7.95
N LEU A 1111 -18.58 -52.21 7.09
CA LEU A 1111 -17.90 -53.29 6.37
C LEU A 1111 -16.48 -53.50 6.89
N TRP A 1112 -16.03 -54.76 6.80
CA TRP A 1112 -14.63 -55.11 7.00
C TRP A 1112 -13.85 -54.92 5.70
N LEU A 1113 -12.78 -54.12 5.77
CA LEU A 1113 -11.78 -54.00 4.72
C LEU A 1113 -10.58 -54.86 5.11
N VAL A 1114 -10.07 -55.64 4.16
CA VAL A 1114 -9.05 -56.67 4.38
C VAL A 1114 -8.01 -56.59 3.26
N ALA A 1115 -6.75 -56.75 3.64
CA ALA A 1115 -5.66 -57.02 2.73
C ALA A 1115 -4.81 -58.19 3.25
N SER A 1116 -4.42 -59.07 2.34
CA SER A 1116 -3.54 -60.21 2.61
C SER A 1116 -2.39 -60.24 1.63
N ARG A 1117 -1.24 -60.74 2.06
CA ARG A 1117 -0.05 -60.83 1.22
C ARG A 1117 -0.29 -61.76 0.04
N ASP A 1118 -0.05 -61.27 -1.17
CA ASP A 1118 -0.11 -62.09 -2.37
C ASP A 1118 1.04 -63.09 -2.37
N THR A 1119 0.70 -64.37 -2.49
CA THR A 1119 1.64 -65.48 -2.43
C THR A 1119 1.88 -66.12 -3.80
N ASP A 1120 1.23 -65.61 -4.85
CA ASP A 1120 1.41 -66.09 -6.21
C ASP A 1120 2.67 -65.49 -6.83
N ALA A 1121 3.72 -66.32 -6.95
CA ALA A 1121 5.02 -65.90 -7.48
C ALA A 1121 4.99 -65.45 -8.95
N ASP A 1122 3.91 -65.76 -9.69
CA ASP A 1122 3.72 -65.35 -11.08
C ASP A 1122 2.87 -64.06 -11.20
N SER A 1123 2.42 -63.49 -10.08
CA SER A 1123 1.59 -62.28 -10.02
C SER A 1123 2.42 -61.00 -10.08
N ASP A 1124 1.91 -60.01 -10.83
CA ASP A 1124 2.44 -58.64 -10.90
C ASP A 1124 2.45 -57.93 -9.53
N THR A 1125 1.69 -58.47 -8.57
CA THR A 1125 1.55 -57.99 -7.18
C THR A 1125 2.18 -58.94 -6.15
N PHE A 1126 3.03 -59.88 -6.58
CA PHE A 1126 3.69 -60.82 -5.67
C PHE A 1126 4.34 -60.10 -4.47
N ASP A 1127 4.10 -60.63 -3.27
CA ASP A 1127 4.64 -60.12 -2.01
C ASP A 1127 4.15 -58.71 -1.62
N THR A 1128 3.04 -58.25 -2.20
CA THR A 1128 2.30 -57.05 -1.79
C THR A 1128 1.01 -57.42 -1.06
N LEU A 1129 0.50 -56.54 -0.21
CA LEU A 1129 -0.83 -56.65 0.41
C LEU A 1129 -1.90 -56.31 -0.63
N THR A 1130 -2.76 -57.29 -0.92
CA THR A 1130 -3.85 -57.19 -1.91
C THR A 1130 -5.20 -57.45 -1.25
N GLY A 1131 -6.25 -56.75 -1.70
CA GLY A 1131 -7.61 -56.86 -1.14
C GLY A 1131 -8.43 -55.58 -1.34
N ASN A 1132 -9.49 -55.41 -0.55
CA ASN A 1132 -10.32 -54.19 -0.56
C ASN A 1132 -9.84 -53.12 0.43
N LEU A 1133 -8.72 -53.35 1.12
CA LEU A 1133 -7.99 -52.35 1.90
C LEU A 1133 -6.70 -51.95 1.16
N SER A 1134 -6.66 -50.74 0.63
CA SER A 1134 -5.49 -50.22 -0.11
C SER A 1134 -4.72 -49.12 0.63
N THR A 1135 -5.29 -48.55 1.70
CA THR A 1135 -4.71 -47.42 2.42
C THR A 1135 -4.75 -47.57 3.93
N ILE A 1136 -3.78 -46.97 4.62
CA ILE A 1136 -3.76 -46.80 6.08
C ILE A 1136 -3.82 -45.29 6.41
N ASP A 1137 -4.62 -44.92 7.40
CA ASP A 1137 -4.87 -43.54 7.82
C ASP A 1137 -4.97 -43.42 9.35
N ALA A 1138 -5.26 -42.21 9.83
CA ALA A 1138 -5.42 -41.90 11.26
C ALA A 1138 -6.89 -41.90 11.75
N GLN A 1139 -7.85 -42.24 10.88
CA GLN A 1139 -9.27 -42.33 11.23
C GLN A 1139 -9.68 -43.77 11.59
N HIS A 1140 -8.87 -44.75 11.21
CA HIS A 1140 -9.12 -46.15 11.47
C HIS A 1140 -8.05 -46.79 12.39
N ALA A 1141 -8.46 -47.86 13.07
CA ALA A 1141 -7.55 -48.79 13.72
C ALA A 1141 -7.46 -50.10 12.93
N TYR A 1142 -6.33 -50.79 13.06
CA TYR A 1142 -5.97 -51.91 12.21
C TYR A 1142 -5.66 -53.13 13.05
N TRP A 1143 -6.29 -54.24 12.70
CA TRP A 1143 -5.92 -55.55 13.18
C TRP A 1143 -4.91 -56.17 12.22
N ILE A 1144 -3.70 -56.43 12.72
CA ILE A 1144 -2.60 -56.94 11.92
C ILE A 1144 -2.08 -58.26 12.47
N ASN A 1145 -1.62 -59.15 11.59
CA ASN A 1145 -0.90 -60.36 11.98
C ASN A 1145 0.56 -60.27 11.51
N SER A 1146 1.48 -60.69 12.37
CA SER A 1146 2.92 -60.71 12.07
C SER A 1146 3.55 -62.04 12.50
N ASP A 1147 4.50 -62.58 11.74
CA ASP A 1147 5.17 -63.84 12.11
C ASP A 1147 6.32 -63.67 13.14
N ARG A 1148 6.84 -62.44 13.29
CA ARG A 1148 7.96 -62.10 14.17
C ARG A 1148 7.82 -60.70 14.77
N PHE A 1149 8.73 -60.33 15.66
CA PHE A 1149 8.79 -58.97 16.19
C PHE A 1149 9.26 -58.00 15.11
N LEU A 1150 8.56 -56.87 14.97
CA LEU A 1150 9.03 -55.73 14.20
C LEU A 1150 8.64 -54.42 14.90
N THR A 1151 9.24 -53.32 14.48
CA THR A 1151 8.70 -51.99 14.75
C THR A 1151 8.22 -51.44 13.41
N LEU A 1152 6.91 -51.31 13.26
CA LEU A 1152 6.33 -50.65 12.10
C LEU A 1152 6.69 -49.16 12.17
N LYS A 1153 7.40 -48.68 11.16
CA LYS A 1153 7.90 -47.30 11.09
C LYS A 1153 7.23 -46.56 9.97
N PHE A 1154 6.82 -45.33 10.24
CA PHE A 1154 6.24 -44.45 9.23
C PHE A 1154 6.49 -42.99 9.60
N ALA A 1155 6.65 -42.15 8.59
CA ALA A 1155 6.80 -40.71 8.78
C ALA A 1155 5.45 -40.08 9.14
N ILE A 1156 5.43 -39.30 10.21
CA ILE A 1156 4.35 -38.37 10.52
C ILE A 1156 4.92 -36.97 10.24
N PRO A 1157 4.33 -36.12 9.39
CA PRO A 1157 4.82 -34.76 9.24
C PRO A 1157 4.56 -33.98 10.54
N ARG A 1158 5.45 -33.06 10.91
CA ARG A 1158 5.16 -32.07 11.96
C ARG A 1158 4.28 -30.99 11.33
N ALA A 1159 3.27 -30.51 12.06
CA ALA A 1159 2.59 -29.28 11.68
C ALA A 1159 3.63 -28.14 11.53
N SER A 1160 3.48 -27.32 10.48
CA SER A 1160 4.30 -26.11 10.34
C SER A 1160 4.06 -25.21 11.55
N ALA A 1161 5.05 -24.40 11.92
CA ALA A 1161 4.82 -23.44 12.99
C ALA A 1161 3.66 -22.50 12.63
N ALA A 1162 2.80 -22.19 13.61
CA ALA A 1162 1.55 -21.43 13.44
C ALA A 1162 0.44 -22.10 12.59
N GLU A 1163 0.62 -23.33 12.10
CA GLU A 1163 -0.46 -24.12 11.51
C GLU A 1163 -1.10 -25.04 12.55
N ALA A 1164 -2.42 -24.93 12.72
CA ALA A 1164 -3.16 -25.85 13.57
C ALA A 1164 -3.31 -27.20 12.84
N SER A 1165 -2.79 -28.27 13.44
CA SER A 1165 -3.21 -29.62 13.03
C SER A 1165 -4.53 -29.95 13.69
N PHE A 1166 -5.59 -30.05 12.89
CA PHE A 1166 -6.88 -30.48 13.40
C PHE A 1166 -6.83 -31.97 13.79
N PRO A 1167 -7.37 -32.36 14.95
CA PRO A 1167 -7.57 -33.77 15.29
C PRO A 1167 -8.41 -34.49 14.24
N ALA A 1168 -8.14 -35.78 14.02
CA ALA A 1168 -8.94 -36.59 13.10
C ALA A 1168 -10.37 -36.73 13.63
N ILE A 1169 -11.35 -36.39 12.80
CA ILE A 1169 -12.78 -36.59 13.13
C ILE A 1169 -13.11 -38.07 12.93
N ILE A 1170 -13.58 -38.73 14.00
CA ILE A 1170 -13.93 -40.15 13.99
C ILE A 1170 -15.44 -40.27 14.19
N ASN A 1171 -16.15 -40.66 13.13
CA ASN A 1171 -17.58 -40.95 13.21
C ASN A 1171 -17.79 -42.32 13.88
N VAL A 1172 -18.72 -42.36 14.83
CA VAL A 1172 -19.12 -43.59 15.51
C VAL A 1172 -20.64 -43.73 15.49
N TYR A 1173 -21.10 -44.97 15.36
CA TYR A 1173 -22.51 -45.32 15.23
C TYR A 1173 -22.94 -46.20 16.39
N GLU A 1174 -24.23 -46.20 16.74
CA GLU A 1174 -24.77 -47.04 17.81
C GLU A 1174 -24.30 -48.50 17.65
N GLY A 1175 -23.65 -49.04 18.69
CA GLY A 1175 -23.05 -50.37 18.67
C GLY A 1175 -21.51 -50.36 18.76
N TRP A 1176 -20.88 -51.43 18.27
CA TRP A 1176 -19.42 -51.60 18.28
C TRP A 1176 -18.78 -50.87 17.09
N ASN A 1177 -17.80 -50.04 17.40
CA ASN A 1177 -16.98 -49.29 16.44
C ASN A 1177 -15.51 -49.66 16.64
N LEU A 1178 -14.72 -49.65 15.58
CA LEU A 1178 -13.27 -49.77 15.67
C LEU A 1178 -12.66 -48.39 15.48
N ILE A 1179 -11.88 -47.94 16.46
CA ILE A 1179 -11.37 -46.57 16.49
C ILE A 1179 -9.87 -46.51 16.81
N PRO A 1180 -9.16 -45.50 16.28
CA PRO A 1180 -7.79 -45.18 16.66
C PRO A 1180 -7.73 -44.31 17.92
N VAL A 1181 -6.52 -44.22 18.51
CA VAL A 1181 -6.17 -43.24 19.55
C VAL A 1181 -5.21 -42.24 18.95
N GLY A 1182 -5.71 -41.02 18.73
CA GLY A 1182 -4.95 -39.93 18.13
C GLY A 1182 -3.91 -39.32 19.08
N ASP A 1183 -2.86 -38.73 18.51
CA ASP A 1183 -1.90 -37.87 19.20
C ASP A 1183 -1.98 -36.45 18.64
N PRO A 1184 -2.77 -35.54 19.26
CA PRO A 1184 -2.87 -34.15 18.82
C PRO A 1184 -1.53 -33.40 18.87
N ALA A 1185 -0.59 -33.84 19.72
CA ALA A 1185 0.74 -33.24 19.83
C ALA A 1185 1.72 -33.72 18.74
N GLN A 1186 1.32 -34.70 17.92
CA GLN A 1186 2.13 -35.31 16.86
C GLN A 1186 3.55 -35.63 17.31
N ALA A 1187 3.71 -36.20 18.50
CA ALA A 1187 5.02 -36.41 19.08
C ALA A 1187 5.84 -37.40 18.23
N ALA A 1188 7.13 -37.14 18.05
CA ALA A 1188 8.05 -38.04 17.35
C ALA A 1188 8.45 -39.27 18.20
N VAL A 1189 7.80 -39.51 19.35
CA VAL A 1189 8.23 -40.51 20.32
C VAL A 1189 7.57 -41.85 20.02
N SER A 1190 8.38 -42.85 19.70
CA SER A 1190 7.97 -44.25 19.54
C SER A 1190 7.36 -44.83 20.82
N ARG A 1191 6.51 -45.85 20.69
CA ARG A 1191 6.11 -46.71 21.81
C ARG A 1191 7.35 -47.42 22.41
N ALA A 1192 7.92 -46.85 23.47
CA ALA A 1192 9.04 -47.47 24.18
C ALA A 1192 8.58 -48.77 24.86
N THR A 1193 9.41 -49.81 24.82
CA THR A 1193 9.16 -51.11 25.47
C THR A 1193 9.10 -51.05 26.99
N THR A 1194 9.31 -49.87 27.58
CA THR A 1194 9.22 -49.59 29.02
C THR A 1194 8.18 -48.51 29.27
N LEU A 1195 7.15 -48.91 30.01
CA LEU A 1195 6.04 -48.13 30.53
C LEU A 1195 6.57 -47.07 31.54
N ALA A 1196 7.19 -45.99 31.05
CA ALA A 1196 7.56 -44.84 31.87
C ALA A 1196 6.63 -43.68 31.51
N ALA A 1197 5.98 -43.15 32.55
CA ALA A 1197 4.85 -42.23 32.52
C ALA A 1197 5.18 -40.85 31.92
N SER A 1198 4.39 -40.41 30.94
CA SER A 1198 3.71 -39.09 30.88
C SER A 1198 3.30 -38.68 29.46
N THR A 1199 3.88 -39.26 28.40
CA THR A 1199 3.58 -38.92 27.00
C THR A 1199 2.89 -40.08 26.28
N GLY A 1200 1.68 -39.87 25.76
CA GLY A 1200 0.94 -40.85 24.94
C GLY A 1200 -0.08 -41.73 25.68
N MET A 1201 -0.46 -41.33 26.90
CA MET A 1201 -1.55 -41.94 27.66
C MET A 1201 -2.73 -40.97 27.73
N VAL A 1202 -3.91 -41.43 27.32
CA VAL A 1202 -5.12 -40.60 27.29
C VAL A 1202 -6.18 -41.20 28.20
N ASP A 1203 -6.81 -40.34 28.98
CA ASP A 1203 -7.95 -40.70 29.81
C ASP A 1203 -9.15 -41.07 28.91
N PRO A 1204 -9.70 -42.30 28.98
CA PRO A 1204 -10.83 -42.72 28.18
C PRO A 1204 -12.07 -41.83 28.34
N ASP A 1205 -12.34 -41.30 29.53
CA ASP A 1205 -13.52 -40.46 29.78
C ASP A 1205 -13.35 -39.06 29.17
N VAL A 1206 -12.11 -38.58 29.06
CA VAL A 1206 -11.79 -37.33 28.34
C VAL A 1206 -11.90 -37.54 26.84
N TYR A 1207 -11.27 -38.60 26.31
CA TYR A 1207 -11.23 -38.90 24.88
C TYR A 1207 -12.62 -39.19 24.30
N PHE A 1208 -13.49 -39.85 25.07
CA PHE A 1208 -14.86 -40.17 24.64
C PHE A 1208 -15.90 -39.15 25.13
N SER A 1209 -15.50 -37.99 25.63
CA SER A 1209 -16.42 -36.99 26.21
C SER A 1209 -17.52 -36.51 25.26
N GLY A 1210 -17.28 -36.55 23.95
CA GLY A 1210 -18.25 -36.21 22.90
C GLY A 1210 -19.34 -37.27 22.65
N VAL A 1211 -19.20 -38.47 23.21
CA VAL A 1211 -20.10 -39.60 22.97
C VAL A 1211 -20.52 -40.29 24.27
N THR A 1212 -21.64 -41.01 24.23
CA THR A 1212 -22.03 -41.87 25.36
C THR A 1212 -21.56 -43.28 25.06
N TRP A 1213 -20.57 -43.74 25.83
CA TRP A 1213 -19.92 -45.03 25.65
C TRP A 1213 -20.14 -45.93 26.87
N SER A 1214 -20.08 -47.25 26.68
CA SER A 1214 -20.28 -48.25 27.75
C SER A 1214 -19.08 -49.17 27.98
N ALA A 1215 -18.24 -49.34 26.96
CA ALA A 1215 -17.04 -50.16 27.04
C ALA A 1215 -16.09 -49.80 25.90
N ALA A 1216 -14.78 -49.84 26.19
CA ALA A 1216 -13.74 -49.83 25.17
C ALA A 1216 -12.82 -51.03 25.41
N SER A 1217 -12.29 -51.66 24.36
CA SER A 1217 -11.43 -52.85 24.48
C SER A 1217 -10.34 -52.87 23.43
N THR A 1218 -9.09 -53.09 23.86
CA THR A 1218 -7.95 -53.37 22.97
C THR A 1218 -7.51 -54.83 23.09
N PHE A 1219 -6.62 -55.29 22.21
CA PHE A 1219 -6.10 -56.65 22.24
C PHE A 1219 -4.64 -56.65 22.71
N ASP A 1220 -4.34 -57.41 23.77
CA ASP A 1220 -2.95 -57.58 24.22
C ASP A 1220 -2.34 -58.89 23.68
N PRO A 1221 -1.42 -58.81 22.70
CA PRO A 1221 -0.75 -59.98 22.14
C PRO A 1221 0.09 -60.77 23.15
N ALA A 1222 0.61 -60.15 24.21
CA ALA A 1222 1.41 -60.87 25.21
C ALA A 1222 0.55 -61.76 26.11
N ARG A 1223 -0.69 -61.36 26.37
CA ARG A 1223 -1.67 -62.12 27.16
C ARG A 1223 -2.61 -62.96 26.30
N ASN A 1224 -2.62 -62.73 24.98
CA ASN A 1224 -3.58 -63.30 24.03
C ASN A 1224 -5.03 -63.09 24.50
N SER A 1225 -5.35 -61.88 24.96
CA SER A 1225 -6.63 -61.55 25.59
C SER A 1225 -7.05 -60.10 25.34
N TYR A 1226 -8.36 -59.83 25.32
CA TYR A 1226 -8.88 -58.47 25.32
C TYR A 1226 -8.69 -57.78 26.68
N VAL A 1227 -8.26 -56.52 26.64
CA VAL A 1227 -8.16 -55.62 27.79
C VAL A 1227 -9.29 -54.61 27.68
N LYS A 1228 -10.18 -54.60 28.67
CA LYS A 1228 -11.41 -53.79 28.68
C LYS A 1228 -11.29 -52.61 29.66
N THR A 1229 -11.75 -51.44 29.23
CA THR A 1229 -12.04 -50.27 30.09
C THR A 1229 -13.53 -49.91 30.02
N THR A 1230 -14.03 -49.28 31.08
CA THR A 1230 -15.42 -48.80 31.21
C THR A 1230 -15.42 -47.40 31.82
N PRO A 1231 -16.47 -46.58 31.60
CA PRO A 1231 -16.53 -45.22 32.13
C PRO A 1231 -16.36 -45.20 33.66
N ASP A 1232 -15.56 -44.28 34.19
CA ASP A 1232 -15.46 -44.04 35.64
C ASP A 1232 -16.54 -43.03 36.06
N VAL A 1233 -17.30 -43.38 37.10
CA VAL A 1233 -18.41 -42.56 37.62
C VAL A 1233 -18.00 -41.68 38.82
N THR A 1234 -16.72 -41.69 39.22
CA THR A 1234 -16.23 -40.93 40.38
C THR A 1234 -15.61 -39.58 40.00
N THR A 1235 -16.26 -38.48 40.40
CA THR A 1235 -15.92 -37.08 40.09
C THR A 1235 -14.66 -36.53 40.76
N THR A 1236 -13.72 -37.37 41.16
CA THR A 1236 -12.43 -36.96 41.76
C THR A 1236 -11.29 -37.60 41.00
N SER A 1237 -10.84 -36.92 39.93
CA SER A 1237 -9.57 -37.09 39.20
C SER A 1237 -8.80 -38.37 39.55
N GLY A 1238 -9.35 -39.52 39.13
CA GLY A 1238 -8.69 -40.81 39.20
C GLY A 1238 -7.99 -41.02 37.88
N THR A 1239 -6.74 -40.54 37.77
CA THR A 1239 -5.89 -40.77 36.59
C THR A 1239 -6.02 -42.23 36.14
N CYS A 1240 -6.42 -42.44 34.89
CA CYS A 1240 -6.34 -43.76 34.28
C CYS A 1240 -4.97 -44.39 34.57
N LEU A 1241 -4.92 -45.70 34.78
CA LEU A 1241 -3.67 -46.37 35.16
C LEU A 1241 -3.03 -47.07 33.96
N PRO A 1242 -1.70 -46.96 33.79
CA PRO A 1242 -0.98 -47.76 32.79
C PRO A 1242 -1.17 -49.26 33.05
N VAL A 1243 -1.30 -50.06 31.99
CA VAL A 1243 -1.38 -51.52 32.10
C VAL A 1243 0.05 -52.11 32.18
N PRO A 1244 0.53 -52.60 33.34
CA PRO A 1244 1.88 -53.15 33.44
C PRO A 1244 2.01 -54.41 32.59
N LEU A 1245 3.08 -54.57 31.81
CA LEU A 1245 3.37 -55.81 31.07
C LEU A 1245 3.45 -57.00 32.05
N GLY A 1246 2.55 -57.99 31.90
CA GLY A 1246 2.49 -59.17 32.77
C GLY A 1246 1.88 -58.96 34.17
N GLY A 1247 1.45 -57.73 34.51
CA GLY A 1247 0.77 -57.42 35.77
C GLY A 1247 -0.76 -57.57 35.73
N THR A 1248 -1.43 -57.30 36.84
CA THR A 1248 -2.89 -57.22 36.92
C THR A 1248 -3.41 -56.03 36.10
N VAL A 1249 -4.42 -56.25 35.26
CA VAL A 1249 -5.09 -55.17 34.50
C VAL A 1249 -5.86 -54.28 35.48
N PRO A 1250 -5.62 -52.96 35.52
CA PRO A 1250 -6.39 -52.05 36.37
C PRO A 1250 -7.86 -51.97 35.91
N THR A 1251 -8.75 -51.54 36.80
CA THR A 1251 -10.19 -51.45 36.50
C THR A 1251 -10.53 -50.35 35.48
N HIS A 1252 -9.68 -49.33 35.36
CA HIS A 1252 -9.81 -48.22 34.42
C HIS A 1252 -8.45 -47.92 33.75
N PRO A 1253 -8.04 -48.74 32.76
CA PRO A 1253 -6.77 -48.55 32.06
C PRO A 1253 -6.85 -47.37 31.09
N CYS A 1254 -5.73 -46.65 30.91
CA CYS A 1254 -5.62 -45.59 29.92
C CYS A 1254 -5.72 -46.09 28.48
N LEU A 1255 -6.14 -45.20 27.59
CA LEU A 1255 -5.90 -45.34 26.17
C LEU A 1255 -4.43 -45.05 25.87
N GLU A 1256 -3.83 -45.80 24.95
CA GLU A 1256 -2.43 -45.60 24.53
C GLU A 1256 -2.38 -45.19 23.05
N ASN A 1257 -1.60 -44.17 22.72
CA ASN A 1257 -1.34 -43.77 21.34
C ASN A 1257 -0.71 -44.93 20.57
N GLY A 1258 -1.19 -45.16 19.34
CA GLY A 1258 -0.71 -46.26 18.48
C GLY A 1258 -1.39 -47.61 18.74
N LEU A 1259 -2.35 -47.70 19.67
CA LEU A 1259 -3.22 -48.87 19.84
C LEU A 1259 -4.63 -48.61 19.26
N GLY A 1260 -5.25 -49.68 18.76
CA GLY A 1260 -6.65 -49.66 18.33
C GLY A 1260 -7.59 -50.11 19.45
N TYR A 1261 -8.83 -49.61 19.43
CA TYR A 1261 -9.85 -49.98 20.40
C TYR A 1261 -11.19 -50.26 19.73
N PHE A 1262 -11.85 -51.33 20.16
CA PHE A 1262 -13.28 -51.51 19.93
C PHE A 1262 -14.05 -50.73 20.99
N VAL A 1263 -14.93 -49.82 20.59
CA VAL A 1263 -15.73 -49.00 21.50
C VAL A 1263 -17.21 -49.26 21.25
N TYR A 1264 -17.95 -49.52 22.31
CA TYR A 1264 -19.40 -49.61 22.28
C TYR A 1264 -20.01 -48.27 22.67
N VAL A 1265 -20.68 -47.62 21.72
CA VAL A 1265 -21.45 -46.39 21.96
C VAL A 1265 -22.94 -46.68 21.92
N THR A 1266 -23.72 -45.96 22.73
CA THR A 1266 -25.18 -46.20 22.87
C THR A 1266 -26.03 -45.30 21.97
N LYS A 1267 -25.38 -44.48 21.13
CA LYS A 1267 -25.98 -43.57 20.16
C LYS A 1267 -24.92 -43.13 19.15
N ASP A 1268 -25.35 -42.76 17.97
CA ASP A 1268 -24.50 -42.12 16.96
C ASP A 1268 -23.86 -40.84 17.52
N GLY A 1269 -22.62 -40.59 17.11
CA GLY A 1269 -21.86 -39.44 17.57
C GLY A 1269 -20.52 -39.29 16.87
N VAL A 1270 -19.73 -38.36 17.39
CA VAL A 1270 -18.42 -38.02 16.83
C VAL A 1270 -17.42 -37.95 17.97
N ILE A 1271 -16.29 -38.62 17.80
CA ILE A 1271 -15.13 -38.50 18.68
C ILE A 1271 -14.18 -37.48 18.07
N ILE A 1272 -13.76 -36.51 18.88
CA ILE A 1272 -12.75 -35.50 18.56
C ILE A 1272 -11.63 -35.69 19.59
N PRO A 1273 -10.47 -36.27 19.18
CA PRO A 1273 -9.32 -36.54 20.03
C PRO A 1273 -8.77 -35.34 20.80
#